data_AF-A0A951YCF9-F1
#
_entry.id   AF-A0A951YCF9-F1
#
_cell.length_a   1.000
_cell.length_b   1.000
_cell.length_c   1.000
_cell.angle_alpha   90.00
_cell.angle_beta   90.00
_cell.angle_gamma   90.00
#
_symmetry.space_group_name_H-M   'P 1'
#
loop_
_entity.id
_entity.type
_entity.pdbx_description
1 polymer ?
#
loop_
_entity_poly.entity_id
_entity_poly.type
_entity_poly.pdbx_seq_one_letter_code
_entity_poly.pdbx_strand_id
1 'polypeptide(L)'
;MTASLRRIVFVVILLNCIVAQVWAQSNNSARTRWVDSVYNSLNDTERIGQLFMVAAYSGGKDYNEEKIVQLVQAGQVGGLIFMQGTPEAQATQNNTFQKLSKVPLLIGMDAEWGLGMRLTGVKDLPRAMMVGATMDTALAYRLGEAVAAQCKRLGVHIDFAPVVDVNNNPKNPIFNARSFGEDKEMVAKLGIAYMRGLQDNGVMACAKHFPGHGDTETDSHKDMPTINKTIQQLEALELYPFRRMIDAGVQSIMVAHLDIPALEKEPHIPTTLSHNTINNYLKTKMGFQGLVFTDALNMQGVAKYFEPGDVDLRAFMAGNDVLLFSQDVPTAIRKIKTAIDEDRVPYKELEIRVKKILAAKYDAGLAKRKDVVAYNATEDLNRSTQEVLFQMAEASATFVRDRNKLVNNLVRKQGSFTYIGVNAADETALLNELINELQDIKSEWLPKGGNSAAVNKVLSAVNSGGTCIVAVHNMGFYPSGGDYGLDAQQMSFLKQVQNKPNVILALMGNPYLLQNFCSFKTVFVGYEDNEHSEKVMASVMMGIMPAKGKLPVTPCPGMTMETAPALLADKPKPVKDPVVNKLVKEFFIEDAGVVNRDALDKLNIFLERSVVDGVFPGCQVVAAKNGRVFYNRAFGYYDAYKTVKVDTSSIYDVASLTKVLSTTLAVMRLYEQKKLDLDKTLGQYLPMVRGTDKENLKIRDLLLHQAGLKSWIPFYRDTYDSTGKPSTMVFSKVAAPGYTVPVAQNMYMRSDYKDSVWKTILNSPLENRGRYVYSDLDFYFLAAVVEQLTGKTLDVYVNEQFYQPMGLKNITYHPLAKFPKNKIVPTENDMYFRMQTVHGYVHDQGASMMGGVAGHAGLFANAWDVAAVFQMLLQGGTYNGKRFFKEQTIGYFTAYNSRISRRGLGFDKPEAEANDSGPAGERTSGLAFGHQGFTGTCAWADPETGVVFVFLSNRINPSAENKKINSQSTRTVAQDYIYESLGIPVNRSRPSVKNKQMSKN
;
A
#
# COMPACT_ATOMS: atom_id res chain seq x y z
N MET A 1 -8.30 5.69 -61.46
CA MET A 1 -7.65 5.82 -60.13
C MET A 1 -6.33 5.06 -60.14
N THR A 2 -5.23 5.72 -59.84
CA THR A 2 -3.90 5.09 -59.72
C THR A 2 -3.85 4.13 -58.53
N ALA A 3 -2.94 3.14 -58.56
CA ALA A 3 -2.79 2.14 -57.49
C ALA A 3 -2.51 2.75 -56.10
N SER A 4 -1.86 3.92 -56.07
CA SER A 4 -1.65 4.72 -54.86
C SER A 4 -2.97 5.26 -54.28
N LEU A 5 -3.86 5.80 -55.12
CA LEU A 5 -5.15 6.32 -54.67
C LEU A 5 -6.07 5.22 -54.12
N ARG A 6 -6.01 4.00 -54.69
CA ARG A 6 -6.75 2.84 -54.16
C ARG A 6 -6.25 2.40 -52.79
N ARG A 7 -4.93 2.43 -52.54
CA ARG A 7 -4.36 2.11 -51.22
C ARG A 7 -4.74 3.14 -50.16
N ILE A 8 -4.72 4.43 -50.51
CA ILE A 8 -5.11 5.50 -49.57
C ILE A 8 -6.60 5.37 -49.21
N VAL A 9 -7.48 5.19 -50.20
CA VAL A 9 -8.91 5.01 -49.95
C VAL A 9 -9.18 3.74 -49.13
N PHE A 10 -8.47 2.64 -49.41
CA PHE A 10 -8.63 1.40 -48.65
C PHE A 10 -8.15 1.54 -47.20
N VAL A 11 -7.03 2.24 -46.96
CA VAL A 11 -6.52 2.54 -45.60
C VAL A 11 -7.47 3.45 -44.85
N VAL A 12 -8.04 4.48 -45.50
CA VAL A 12 -9.03 5.38 -44.89
C VAL A 12 -10.33 4.63 -44.55
N ILE A 13 -10.80 3.73 -45.41
CA ILE A 13 -11.97 2.88 -45.11
C ILE A 13 -11.66 1.93 -43.96
N LEU A 14 -10.48 1.29 -43.94
CA LEU A 14 -10.07 0.39 -42.86
C LEU A 14 -9.97 1.12 -41.51
N LEU A 15 -9.38 2.32 -41.50
CA LEU A 15 -9.31 3.18 -40.31
C LEU A 15 -10.70 3.58 -39.83
N ASN A 16 -11.62 3.95 -40.73
CA ASN A 16 -12.99 4.27 -40.35
C ASN A 16 -13.76 3.04 -39.83
N CYS A 17 -13.52 1.84 -40.38
CA CYS A 17 -14.12 0.60 -39.87
C CYS A 17 -13.55 0.19 -38.50
N ILE A 18 -12.25 0.39 -38.25
CA ILE A 18 -11.61 0.12 -36.96
C ILE A 18 -12.10 1.11 -35.91
N VAL A 19 -12.19 2.40 -36.26
CA VAL A 19 -12.78 3.43 -35.38
C VAL A 19 -14.24 3.08 -35.09
N ALA A 20 -15.03 2.70 -36.10
CA ALA A 20 -16.42 2.28 -35.89
C ALA A 20 -16.55 1.03 -35.02
N GLN A 21 -15.65 0.03 -35.12
CA GLN A 21 -15.63 -1.15 -34.27
C GLN A 21 -15.22 -0.84 -32.82
N VAL A 22 -14.24 0.04 -32.62
CA VAL A 22 -13.80 0.50 -31.28
C VAL A 22 -14.91 1.31 -30.61
N TRP A 23 -15.58 2.19 -31.37
CA TRP A 23 -16.76 2.94 -30.89
C TRP A 23 -17.98 2.04 -30.63
N ALA A 24 -18.18 0.98 -31.43
CA ALA A 24 -19.23 0.01 -31.20
C ALA A 24 -18.95 -0.89 -29.98
N GLN A 25 -17.68 -1.21 -29.69
CA GLN A 25 -17.30 -1.91 -28.46
C GLN A 25 -17.37 -1.02 -27.21
N SER A 26 -17.04 0.27 -27.30
CA SER A 26 -17.16 1.22 -26.17
C SER A 26 -18.62 1.52 -25.79
N ASN A 27 -19.53 1.55 -26.78
CA ASN A 27 -20.97 1.73 -26.54
C ASN A 27 -21.70 0.47 -26.03
N ASN A 28 -21.03 -0.69 -25.94
CA ASN A 28 -21.67 -1.96 -25.60
C ASN A 28 -21.13 -2.60 -24.30
N SER A 29 -20.69 -1.78 -23.35
CA SER A 29 -20.34 -2.25 -22.00
C SER A 29 -21.61 -2.49 -21.15
N ALA A 30 -21.53 -3.39 -20.16
CA ALA A 30 -22.64 -3.62 -19.23
C ALA A 30 -23.04 -2.34 -18.47
N ARG A 31 -22.06 -1.48 -18.20
CA ARG A 31 -22.24 -0.15 -17.62
C ARG A 31 -23.09 0.76 -18.52
N THR A 32 -22.69 0.94 -19.78
CA THR A 32 -23.39 1.79 -20.75
C THR A 32 -24.84 1.32 -20.93
N ARG A 33 -25.06 0.00 -21.10
CA ARG A 33 -26.41 -0.56 -21.23
C ARG A 33 -27.27 -0.29 -19.99
N TRP A 34 -26.73 -0.44 -18.79
CA TRP A 34 -27.46 -0.14 -17.56
C TRP A 34 -27.80 1.35 -17.47
N VAL A 35 -26.83 2.23 -17.73
CA VAL A 35 -27.02 3.69 -17.70
C VAL A 35 -28.10 4.12 -18.68
N ASP A 36 -28.02 3.70 -19.95
CA ASP A 36 -29.00 4.07 -20.97
C ASP A 36 -30.38 3.48 -20.66
N SER A 37 -30.44 2.23 -20.20
CA SER A 37 -31.71 1.59 -19.80
C SER A 37 -32.39 2.34 -18.66
N VAL A 38 -31.62 2.74 -17.64
CA VAL A 38 -32.18 3.50 -16.52
C VAL A 38 -32.59 4.88 -17.00
N TYR A 39 -31.72 5.63 -17.69
CA TYR A 39 -32.02 6.98 -18.18
C TYR A 39 -33.29 7.06 -19.04
N ASN A 40 -33.47 6.09 -19.94
CA ASN A 40 -34.62 6.03 -20.84
C ASN A 40 -35.94 5.69 -20.12
N SER A 41 -35.87 5.13 -18.90
CA SER A 41 -37.05 4.83 -18.07
C SER A 41 -37.50 6.00 -17.17
N LEU A 42 -36.74 7.10 -17.16
CA LEU A 42 -37.01 8.27 -16.32
C LEU A 42 -37.79 9.35 -17.10
N ASN A 43 -38.76 9.98 -16.44
CA ASN A 43 -39.36 11.24 -16.90
C ASN A 43 -38.47 12.45 -16.53
N ASP A 44 -38.80 13.65 -17.01
CA ASP A 44 -37.95 14.85 -16.77
C ASP A 44 -37.80 15.20 -15.29
N THR A 45 -38.85 15.05 -14.48
CA THR A 45 -38.77 15.27 -13.02
C THR A 45 -37.78 14.29 -12.39
N GLU A 46 -37.83 13.01 -12.75
CA GLU A 46 -36.91 11.98 -12.25
C GLU A 46 -35.47 12.21 -12.73
N ARG A 47 -35.29 12.68 -13.98
CA ARG A 47 -33.98 13.05 -14.54
C ARG A 47 -33.37 14.24 -13.81
N ILE A 48 -34.11 15.32 -13.65
CA ILE A 48 -33.66 16.50 -12.88
C ILE A 48 -33.45 16.12 -11.41
N GLY A 49 -34.29 15.24 -10.86
CA GLY A 49 -34.14 14.70 -9.51
C GLY A 49 -32.78 14.04 -9.28
N GLN A 50 -32.19 13.40 -10.29
CA GLN A 50 -30.85 12.79 -10.17
C GLN A 50 -29.74 13.80 -9.82
N LEU A 51 -29.94 15.08 -10.09
CA LEU A 51 -28.98 16.14 -9.78
C LEU A 51 -28.91 16.44 -8.28
N PHE A 52 -29.92 16.08 -7.48
CA PHE A 52 -30.00 16.48 -6.09
C PHE A 52 -29.44 15.44 -5.13
N MET A 53 -28.60 15.91 -4.20
CA MET A 53 -28.17 15.18 -3.02
C MET A 53 -28.55 15.96 -1.75
N VAL A 54 -29.53 15.44 -1.00
CA VAL A 54 -30.07 16.11 0.19
C VAL A 54 -29.56 15.49 1.48
N ALA A 55 -29.57 16.27 2.55
CA ALA A 55 -29.10 15.86 3.87
C ALA A 55 -30.11 14.93 4.57
N ALA A 56 -29.65 13.75 4.98
CA ALA A 56 -30.42 12.81 5.80
C ALA A 56 -29.82 12.73 7.21
N TYR A 57 -30.65 12.94 8.22
CA TYR A 57 -30.27 12.88 9.63
C TYR A 57 -30.93 11.67 10.28
N SER A 58 -30.11 10.70 10.72
CA SER A 58 -30.60 9.47 11.35
C SER A 58 -30.79 9.59 12.86
N GLY A 59 -30.49 10.76 13.43
CA GLY A 59 -30.79 11.11 14.81
C GLY A 59 -30.50 12.58 15.11
N GLY A 60 -30.63 12.96 16.39
CA GLY A 60 -30.41 14.33 16.85
C GLY A 60 -31.57 15.28 16.54
N LYS A 61 -31.35 16.57 16.78
CA LYS A 61 -32.39 17.62 16.69
C LYS A 61 -32.92 17.87 15.27
N ASP A 62 -32.14 17.50 14.25
CA ASP A 62 -32.42 17.77 12.83
C ASP A 62 -32.95 16.52 12.09
N TYR A 63 -33.36 15.48 12.84
CA TYR A 63 -33.96 14.25 12.30
C TYR A 63 -35.08 14.54 11.29
N ASN A 64 -35.05 13.91 10.12
CA ASN A 64 -35.89 14.33 9.00
C ASN A 64 -36.40 13.19 8.08
N GLU A 65 -36.52 11.96 8.57
CA GLU A 65 -36.86 10.78 7.76
C GLU A 65 -38.09 10.95 6.87
N GLU A 66 -39.20 11.47 7.39
CA GLU A 66 -40.45 11.63 6.64
C GLU A 66 -40.29 12.52 5.41
N LYS A 67 -39.53 13.62 5.54
CA LYS A 67 -39.25 14.53 4.42
C LYS A 67 -38.42 13.83 3.34
N ILE A 68 -37.45 13.00 3.75
CA ILE A 68 -36.61 12.24 2.81
C ILE A 68 -37.44 11.18 2.09
N VAL A 69 -38.32 10.46 2.80
CA VAL A 69 -39.25 9.50 2.19
C VAL A 69 -40.08 10.16 1.09
N GLN A 70 -40.65 11.34 1.35
CA GLN A 70 -41.46 12.07 0.36
C GLN A 70 -40.65 12.41 -0.91
N LEU A 71 -39.44 12.95 -0.75
CA LEU A 71 -38.58 13.30 -1.89
C LEU A 71 -38.14 12.07 -2.70
N VAL A 72 -37.81 10.96 -2.02
CA VAL A 72 -37.40 9.71 -2.65
C VAL A 72 -38.55 9.10 -3.44
N GLN A 73 -39.75 9.02 -2.86
CA GLN A 73 -40.93 8.47 -3.53
C GLN A 73 -41.38 9.31 -4.73
N ALA A 74 -41.20 10.63 -4.65
CA ALA A 74 -41.50 11.54 -5.75
C ALA A 74 -40.44 11.52 -6.87
N GLY A 75 -39.36 10.75 -6.73
CA GLY A 75 -38.26 10.67 -7.70
C GLY A 75 -37.44 11.97 -7.78
N GLN A 76 -37.48 12.80 -6.74
CA GLN A 76 -36.90 14.15 -6.74
C GLN A 76 -35.45 14.20 -6.25
N VAL A 77 -34.84 13.05 -5.91
CA VAL A 77 -33.47 12.98 -5.40
C VAL A 77 -32.68 11.84 -6.04
N GLY A 78 -31.41 12.11 -6.35
CA GLY A 78 -30.45 11.15 -6.91
C GLY A 78 -29.56 10.52 -5.86
N GLY A 79 -29.37 11.19 -4.72
CA GLY A 79 -28.54 10.72 -3.63
C GLY A 79 -28.88 11.37 -2.31
N LEU A 80 -28.23 10.90 -1.26
CA LEU A 80 -28.33 11.43 0.10
C LEU A 80 -26.93 11.62 0.67
N ILE A 81 -26.75 12.70 1.43
CA ILE A 81 -25.58 12.86 2.30
C ILE A 81 -26.03 12.62 3.75
N PHE A 82 -25.49 11.58 4.40
CA PHE A 82 -25.82 11.31 5.80
C PHE A 82 -25.04 12.24 6.73
N MET A 83 -25.77 12.78 7.69
CA MET A 83 -25.27 13.72 8.70
C MET A 83 -25.35 13.07 10.09
N GLN A 84 -25.67 13.83 11.14
CA GLN A 84 -25.64 13.35 12.51
C GLN A 84 -26.64 12.22 12.78
N GLY A 85 -26.20 11.24 13.59
CA GLY A 85 -27.01 10.12 14.05
C GLY A 85 -26.17 8.98 14.64
N THR A 86 -26.64 7.74 14.51
CA THR A 86 -25.91 6.53 14.94
C THR A 86 -25.73 5.54 13.78
N PRO A 87 -24.72 4.65 13.82
CA PRO A 87 -24.50 3.66 12.77
C PRO A 87 -25.70 2.76 12.49
N GLU A 88 -26.36 2.27 13.54
CA GLU A 88 -27.51 1.38 13.46
C GLU A 88 -28.74 2.08 12.85
N ALA A 89 -28.99 3.34 13.25
CA ALA A 89 -30.09 4.14 12.72
C ALA A 89 -29.86 4.50 11.25
N GLN A 90 -28.64 4.92 10.90
CA GLN A 90 -28.27 5.18 9.50
C GLN A 90 -28.40 3.92 8.63
N ALA A 91 -27.93 2.76 9.09
CA ALA A 91 -28.07 1.50 8.36
C ALA A 91 -29.54 1.17 8.06
N THR A 92 -30.42 1.36 9.06
CA THR A 92 -31.85 1.13 8.93
C THR A 92 -32.49 2.10 7.93
N GLN A 93 -32.24 3.41 8.07
CA GLN A 93 -32.75 4.42 7.15
C GLN A 93 -32.22 4.25 5.72
N ASN A 94 -30.93 3.93 5.55
CA ASN A 94 -30.34 3.68 4.24
C ASN A 94 -31.09 2.55 3.52
N ASN A 95 -31.36 1.43 4.21
CA ASN A 95 -32.15 0.33 3.65
C ASN A 95 -33.58 0.73 3.28
N THR A 96 -34.23 1.55 4.11
CA THR A 96 -35.56 2.11 3.84
C THR A 96 -35.54 2.97 2.58
N PHE A 97 -34.65 3.94 2.50
CA PHE A 97 -34.57 4.86 1.36
C PHE A 97 -34.18 4.14 0.07
N GLN A 98 -33.23 3.21 0.12
CA GLN A 98 -32.87 2.37 -1.04
C GLN A 98 -34.03 1.48 -1.50
N LYS A 99 -34.96 1.10 -0.60
CA LYS A 99 -36.17 0.33 -0.96
C LYS A 99 -37.23 1.15 -1.64
N LEU A 100 -37.38 2.40 -1.22
CA LEU A 100 -38.40 3.30 -1.75
C LEU A 100 -37.97 3.91 -3.08
N SER A 101 -36.67 4.01 -3.34
CA SER A 101 -36.15 4.64 -4.54
C SER A 101 -36.23 3.72 -5.77
N LYS A 102 -36.80 4.23 -6.87
CA LYS A 102 -36.84 3.53 -8.18
C LYS A 102 -35.45 3.40 -8.79
N VAL A 103 -34.63 4.46 -8.68
CA VAL A 103 -33.22 4.45 -9.07
C VAL A 103 -32.41 4.42 -7.77
N PRO A 104 -31.48 3.45 -7.58
CA PRO A 104 -30.66 3.39 -6.36
C PRO A 104 -30.02 4.72 -6.01
N LEU A 105 -30.03 5.10 -4.74
CA LEU A 105 -29.52 6.38 -4.26
C LEU A 105 -28.01 6.31 -4.08
N LEU A 106 -27.30 7.33 -4.54
CA LEU A 106 -25.88 7.48 -4.22
C LEU A 106 -25.77 8.05 -2.79
N ILE A 107 -25.04 7.37 -1.93
CA ILE A 107 -24.93 7.75 -0.50
C ILE A 107 -23.55 8.37 -0.24
N GLY A 108 -23.53 9.60 0.25
CA GLY A 108 -22.32 10.34 0.63
C GLY A 108 -22.25 10.62 2.13
N MET A 109 -21.05 10.93 2.63
CA MET A 109 -20.81 11.48 3.97
C MET A 109 -19.57 12.37 3.94
N ASP A 110 -19.47 13.35 4.84
CA ASP A 110 -18.16 13.88 5.22
C ASP A 110 -17.55 12.96 6.28
N ALA A 111 -16.52 12.20 5.91
CA ALA A 111 -15.79 11.30 6.79
C ALA A 111 -14.28 11.60 6.76
N GLU A 112 -13.91 12.89 6.78
CA GLU A 112 -12.53 13.36 6.66
C GLU A 112 -11.57 12.68 7.65
N TRP A 113 -12.03 12.43 8.88
CA TRP A 113 -11.33 11.66 9.91
C TRP A 113 -12.15 10.45 10.35
N GLY A 114 -12.79 9.78 9.40
CA GLY A 114 -13.66 8.63 9.61
C GLY A 114 -15.10 9.00 9.96
N LEU A 115 -15.94 7.98 10.11
CA LEU A 115 -17.38 8.13 10.35
C LEU A 115 -17.71 8.73 11.72
N GLY A 116 -16.75 8.75 12.66
CA GLY A 116 -16.86 9.45 13.95
C GLY A 116 -17.16 10.95 13.81
N MET A 117 -16.76 11.55 12.67
CA MET A 117 -17.09 12.93 12.32
C MET A 117 -18.60 13.23 12.36
N ARG A 118 -19.45 12.23 12.06
CA ARG A 118 -20.91 12.39 11.97
C ARG A 118 -21.66 11.48 12.95
N LEU A 119 -21.13 10.31 13.28
CA LEU A 119 -21.86 9.27 13.98
C LEU A 119 -21.42 9.11 15.44
N THR A 120 -22.38 9.29 16.34
CA THR A 120 -22.18 9.04 17.77
C THR A 120 -21.85 7.58 18.01
N GLY A 121 -20.84 7.33 18.85
CA GLY A 121 -20.36 5.99 19.22
C GLY A 121 -19.24 5.44 18.33
N VAL A 122 -19.02 6.03 17.15
CA VAL A 122 -17.85 5.74 16.31
C VAL A 122 -16.68 6.61 16.76
N LYS A 123 -15.51 6.00 16.93
CA LYS A 123 -14.28 6.69 17.33
C LYS A 123 -13.73 7.50 16.14
N ASP A 124 -13.25 8.70 16.43
CA ASP A 124 -12.51 9.52 15.45
C ASP A 124 -11.21 8.81 15.04
N LEU A 125 -10.89 8.86 13.75
CA LEU A 125 -9.56 8.61 13.23
C LEU A 125 -8.73 9.93 13.25
N PRO A 126 -7.43 9.91 12.94
CA PRO A 126 -6.61 11.12 12.89
C PRO A 126 -7.13 12.19 11.93
N ARG A 127 -7.08 13.46 12.35
CA ARG A 127 -7.31 14.62 11.47
C ARG A 127 -6.14 14.81 10.50
N ALA A 128 -6.43 15.44 9.35
CA ALA A 128 -5.47 15.61 8.27
C ALA A 128 -4.16 16.29 8.70
N MET A 129 -4.19 17.22 9.65
CA MET A 129 -2.98 17.87 10.14
C MET A 129 -2.03 16.91 10.86
N MET A 130 -2.54 15.96 11.65
CA MET A 130 -1.72 14.90 12.26
C MET A 130 -1.09 14.02 11.17
N VAL A 131 -1.84 13.70 10.12
CA VAL A 131 -1.33 12.96 8.95
C VAL A 131 -0.23 13.76 8.25
N GLY A 132 -0.44 15.07 8.07
CA GLY A 132 0.53 16.04 7.61
C GLY A 132 1.86 15.93 8.33
N ALA A 133 1.80 15.85 9.66
CA ALA A 133 2.99 15.79 10.50
C ALA A 133 3.83 14.52 10.31
N THR A 134 3.23 13.43 9.81
CA THR A 134 3.97 12.19 9.53
C THR A 134 4.89 12.29 8.32
N MET A 135 4.54 13.14 7.35
CA MET A 135 5.16 13.19 6.02
C MET A 135 5.17 11.82 5.31
N ASP A 136 4.27 10.90 5.67
CA ASP A 136 4.26 9.51 5.21
C ASP A 136 3.00 9.17 4.43
N THR A 137 3.16 8.99 3.12
CA THR A 137 2.07 8.63 2.20
C THR A 137 1.55 7.21 2.41
N ALA A 138 2.35 6.29 2.94
CA ALA A 138 1.87 4.95 3.28
C ALA A 138 0.85 4.99 4.41
N LEU A 139 1.08 5.82 5.42
CA LEU A 139 0.14 6.03 6.52
C LEU A 139 -1.12 6.76 6.06
N ALA A 140 -0.99 7.77 5.19
CA ALA A 140 -2.16 8.43 4.59
C ALA A 140 -3.03 7.48 3.75
N TYR A 141 -2.42 6.57 2.97
CA TYR A 141 -3.16 5.53 2.24
C TYR A 141 -3.88 4.57 3.20
N ARG A 142 -3.21 4.09 4.25
CA ARG A 142 -3.84 3.20 5.26
C ARG A 142 -4.99 3.87 5.98
N LEU A 143 -4.88 5.17 6.26
CA LEU A 143 -5.99 5.94 6.80
C LEU A 143 -7.18 5.94 5.83
N GLY A 144 -6.95 6.26 4.55
CA GLY A 144 -7.99 6.19 3.53
C GLY A 144 -8.63 4.80 3.40
N GLU A 145 -7.84 3.72 3.49
CA GLU A 145 -8.33 2.34 3.51
C GLU A 145 -9.24 2.05 4.73
N ALA A 146 -8.84 2.53 5.92
CA ALA A 146 -9.63 2.37 7.13
C ALA A 146 -10.97 3.12 7.04
N VAL A 147 -10.95 4.36 6.53
CA VAL A 147 -12.18 5.15 6.29
C VAL A 147 -13.04 4.47 5.24
N ALA A 148 -12.46 3.96 4.14
CA ALA A 148 -13.21 3.23 3.11
C ALA A 148 -13.89 1.97 3.67
N ALA A 149 -13.24 1.27 4.60
CA ALA A 149 -13.83 0.12 5.28
C ALA A 149 -15.04 0.53 6.13
N GLN A 150 -14.95 1.65 6.86
CA GLN A 150 -16.07 2.22 7.61
C GLN A 150 -17.22 2.63 6.68
N CYS A 151 -16.93 3.36 5.60
CA CYS A 151 -17.93 3.76 4.59
C CYS A 151 -18.67 2.55 4.00
N LYS A 152 -17.92 1.52 3.54
CA LYS A 152 -18.52 0.30 2.98
C LYS A 152 -19.40 -0.44 3.98
N ARG A 153 -19.03 -0.43 5.26
CA ARG A 153 -19.81 -1.10 6.33
C ARG A 153 -21.20 -0.49 6.50
N LEU A 154 -21.39 0.80 6.18
CA LEU A 154 -22.69 1.50 6.23
C LEU A 154 -23.33 1.78 4.86
N GLY A 155 -22.76 1.25 3.77
CA GLY A 155 -23.28 1.50 2.42
C GLY A 155 -23.11 2.94 1.96
N VAL A 156 -22.02 3.59 2.39
CA VAL A 156 -21.58 4.90 1.91
C VAL A 156 -20.70 4.69 0.68
N HIS A 157 -20.99 5.43 -0.39
CA HIS A 157 -20.36 5.30 -1.71
C HIS A 157 -19.41 6.45 -2.01
N ILE A 158 -19.65 7.62 -1.40
CA ILE A 158 -18.81 8.81 -1.56
C ILE A 158 -18.37 9.25 -0.17
N ASP A 159 -17.07 9.44 -0.01
CA ASP A 159 -16.55 10.25 1.08
C ASP A 159 -16.18 11.63 0.51
N PHE A 160 -16.73 12.68 1.10
CA PHE A 160 -16.39 14.05 0.76
C PHE A 160 -15.03 14.42 1.36
N ALA A 161 -14.00 13.70 0.95
CA ALA A 161 -12.61 13.84 1.35
C ALA A 161 -11.70 13.34 0.21
N PRO A 162 -10.44 13.76 0.13
CA PRO A 162 -9.73 14.60 1.10
C PRO A 162 -9.90 16.11 0.87
N VAL A 163 -9.74 16.86 1.98
CA VAL A 163 -9.48 18.30 1.94
C VAL A 163 -8.03 18.52 1.50
N VAL A 164 -7.84 19.22 0.39
CA VAL A 164 -6.52 19.53 -0.20
C VAL A 164 -6.26 21.02 -0.33
N ASP A 165 -7.03 21.82 0.40
CA ASP A 165 -6.76 23.23 0.62
C ASP A 165 -5.39 23.40 1.31
N VAL A 166 -4.49 24.15 0.68
CA VAL A 166 -3.15 24.41 1.23
C VAL A 166 -3.26 25.44 2.35
N ASN A 167 -2.84 25.07 3.56
CA ASN A 167 -3.04 25.88 4.76
C ASN A 167 -1.98 26.98 4.91
N ASN A 168 -1.93 27.89 3.94
CA ASN A 168 -0.96 28.98 3.87
C ASN A 168 -1.33 30.21 4.73
N ASN A 169 -2.55 30.28 5.26
CA ASN A 169 -3.01 31.35 6.13
C ASN A 169 -3.35 30.82 7.54
N PRO A 170 -2.55 31.10 8.58
CA PRO A 170 -2.78 30.60 9.94
C PRO A 170 -4.03 31.18 10.60
N LYS A 171 -4.56 32.30 10.09
CA LYS A 171 -5.81 32.90 10.56
C LYS A 171 -7.06 32.30 9.94
N ASN A 172 -6.92 31.34 9.03
CA ASN A 172 -8.04 30.70 8.38
C ASN A 172 -8.94 30.01 9.44
N PRO A 173 -10.23 30.39 9.52
CA PRO A 173 -11.12 29.91 10.59
C PRO A 173 -11.65 28.49 10.35
N ILE A 174 -11.54 27.95 9.12
CA ILE A 174 -12.23 26.73 8.69
C ILE A 174 -11.29 25.54 8.50
N PHE A 175 -10.16 25.72 7.81
CA PHE A 175 -9.35 24.57 7.39
C PHE A 175 -8.51 24.04 8.52
N ASN A 176 -7.52 24.82 8.97
CA ASN A 176 -6.79 24.54 10.19
C ASN A 176 -6.43 23.02 10.31
N ALA A 177 -6.95 22.28 11.28
CA ALA A 177 -6.73 20.83 11.45
C ALA A 177 -7.19 19.91 10.27
N ARG A 178 -8.06 20.40 9.38
CA ARG A 178 -8.61 19.69 8.20
C ARG A 178 -7.66 19.67 7.01
N SER A 179 -6.63 20.52 6.99
CA SER A 179 -5.61 20.47 5.95
C SER A 179 -4.41 19.63 6.38
N PHE A 180 -3.76 18.99 5.41
CA PHE A 180 -2.50 18.28 5.62
C PHE A 180 -1.31 19.20 5.90
N GLY A 181 -1.40 20.51 5.63
CA GLY A 181 -0.31 21.45 5.91
C GLY A 181 -0.23 22.62 4.94
N GLU A 182 0.87 23.38 5.04
CA GLU A 182 1.11 24.59 4.23
C GLU A 182 1.97 24.32 2.97
N ASP A 183 2.63 23.17 2.87
CA ASP A 183 3.42 22.79 1.71
C ASP A 183 2.55 22.12 0.63
N LYS A 184 2.40 22.78 -0.52
CA LYS A 184 1.56 22.31 -1.63
C LYS A 184 1.95 20.93 -2.17
N GLU A 185 3.23 20.56 -2.14
CA GLU A 185 3.69 19.28 -2.66
C GLU A 185 3.32 18.14 -1.71
N MET A 186 3.49 18.38 -0.42
CA MET A 186 3.13 17.43 0.61
C MET A 186 1.61 17.28 0.71
N VAL A 187 0.85 18.38 0.66
CA VAL A 187 -0.62 18.36 0.59
C VAL A 187 -1.09 17.53 -0.60
N ALA A 188 -0.49 17.74 -1.79
CA ALA A 188 -0.82 16.95 -2.97
C ALA A 188 -0.48 15.46 -2.78
N LYS A 189 0.71 15.12 -2.26
CA LYS A 189 1.14 13.72 -2.04
C LYS A 189 0.24 12.99 -1.04
N LEU A 190 -0.05 13.59 0.11
CA LEU A 190 -0.90 13.01 1.15
C LEU A 190 -2.36 12.94 0.70
N GLY A 191 -2.86 13.98 0.04
CA GLY A 191 -4.20 13.99 -0.56
C GLY A 191 -4.39 12.89 -1.59
N ILE A 192 -3.43 12.70 -2.51
CA ILE A 192 -3.48 11.60 -3.48
C ILE A 192 -3.44 10.24 -2.78
N ALA A 193 -2.60 10.07 -1.75
CA ALA A 193 -2.48 8.81 -1.03
C ALA A 193 -3.79 8.44 -0.31
N TYR A 194 -4.39 9.39 0.41
CA TYR A 194 -5.68 9.23 1.06
C TYR A 194 -6.80 8.92 0.04
N MET A 195 -6.86 9.69 -1.05
CA MET A 195 -7.78 9.47 -2.17
C MET A 195 -7.65 8.07 -2.75
N ARG A 196 -6.43 7.56 -2.94
CA ARG A 196 -6.19 6.19 -3.41
C ARG A 196 -6.65 5.15 -2.39
N GLY A 197 -6.41 5.37 -1.11
CA GLY A 197 -6.92 4.53 -0.02
C GLY A 197 -8.44 4.34 -0.10
N LEU A 198 -9.18 5.41 -0.41
CA LEU A 198 -10.62 5.39 -0.65
C LEU A 198 -11.01 4.67 -1.96
N GLN A 199 -10.52 5.18 -3.10
CA GLN A 199 -10.95 4.75 -4.43
C GLN A 199 -10.55 3.31 -4.76
N ASP A 200 -9.34 2.88 -4.38
CA ASP A 200 -8.88 1.50 -4.60
C ASP A 200 -9.71 0.50 -3.75
N ASN A 201 -10.40 1.00 -2.72
CA ASN A 201 -11.30 0.24 -1.86
C ASN A 201 -12.79 0.41 -2.20
N GLY A 202 -13.13 1.07 -3.31
CA GLY A 202 -14.50 1.16 -3.81
C GLY A 202 -15.33 2.29 -3.20
N VAL A 203 -14.70 3.31 -2.63
CA VAL A 203 -15.36 4.54 -2.17
C VAL A 203 -14.87 5.72 -3.01
N MET A 204 -15.79 6.47 -3.60
CA MET A 204 -15.45 7.66 -4.38
C MET A 204 -14.88 8.74 -3.47
N ALA A 205 -13.68 9.21 -3.78
CA ALA A 205 -13.06 10.34 -3.11
C ALA A 205 -13.44 11.66 -3.81
N CYS A 206 -13.65 12.71 -3.02
CA CYS A 206 -13.98 14.05 -3.48
C CYS A 206 -12.93 15.06 -3.02
N ALA A 207 -12.09 15.53 -3.93
CA ALA A 207 -11.12 16.58 -3.60
C ALA A 207 -11.84 17.91 -3.36
N LYS A 208 -11.54 18.56 -2.24
CA LYS A 208 -12.21 19.81 -1.85
C LYS A 208 -11.28 20.81 -1.14
N HIS A 209 -11.55 22.11 -1.19
CA HIS A 209 -12.68 22.77 -1.87
C HIS A 209 -12.17 23.60 -3.05
N PHE A 210 -12.44 23.14 -4.27
CA PHE A 210 -11.94 23.78 -5.49
C PHE A 210 -12.48 25.20 -5.62
N PRO A 211 -11.67 26.22 -6.00
CA PRO A 211 -10.28 26.14 -6.48
C PRO A 211 -9.18 26.24 -5.42
N GLY A 212 -9.52 26.15 -4.14
CA GLY A 212 -8.60 26.22 -3.01
C GLY A 212 -8.97 27.36 -2.06
N HIS A 213 -9.35 27.01 -0.84
CA HIS A 213 -9.96 27.90 0.17
C HIS A 213 -8.99 28.19 1.36
N GLY A 214 -7.75 27.70 1.28
CA GLY A 214 -6.77 27.79 2.36
C GLY A 214 -6.35 29.22 2.76
N ASP A 215 -6.47 30.20 1.87
CA ASP A 215 -5.95 31.57 2.08
C ASP A 215 -6.98 32.59 2.62
N THR A 216 -8.17 32.15 3.02
CA THR A 216 -9.24 33.07 3.43
C THR A 216 -9.21 33.39 4.93
N GLU A 217 -9.51 34.63 5.32
CA GLU A 217 -9.75 35.03 6.73
C GLU A 217 -11.25 35.01 7.12
N THR A 218 -12.14 34.70 6.16
CA THR A 218 -13.61 34.72 6.33
C THR A 218 -14.20 33.32 6.26
N ASP A 219 -15.16 33.02 7.14
CA ASP A 219 -15.89 31.75 7.16
C ASP A 219 -17.00 31.74 6.09
N SER A 220 -16.87 30.88 5.08
CA SER A 220 -17.85 30.71 4.00
C SER A 220 -19.25 30.26 4.46
N HIS A 221 -19.39 29.73 5.68
CA HIS A 221 -20.70 29.43 6.26
C HIS A 221 -21.47 30.70 6.67
N LYS A 222 -20.78 31.83 6.84
CA LYS A 222 -21.33 33.09 7.34
C LYS A 222 -21.33 34.20 6.29
N ASP A 223 -20.29 34.28 5.47
CA ASP A 223 -20.17 35.28 4.40
C ASP A 223 -19.28 34.78 3.24
N MET A 224 -19.32 35.43 2.08
CA MET A 224 -18.55 35.01 0.89
C MET A 224 -17.08 35.47 0.99
N PRO A 225 -16.09 34.56 1.07
CA PRO A 225 -14.68 34.95 1.14
C PRO A 225 -14.12 35.34 -0.24
N THR A 226 -13.32 36.41 -0.30
CA THR A 226 -12.66 36.87 -1.53
C THR A 226 -11.17 36.51 -1.56
N ILE A 227 -10.69 35.97 -2.69
CA ILE A 227 -9.26 35.74 -2.95
C ILE A 227 -8.79 36.59 -4.14
N ASN A 228 -7.99 37.62 -3.85
CA ASN A 228 -7.46 38.55 -4.85
C ASN A 228 -6.08 38.12 -5.39
N LYS A 229 -6.03 36.95 -6.04
CA LYS A 229 -4.81 36.41 -6.68
C LYS A 229 -4.95 36.34 -8.19
N THR A 230 -3.83 36.46 -8.89
CA THR A 230 -3.76 36.16 -10.34
C THR A 230 -3.90 34.66 -10.59
N ILE A 231 -4.28 34.26 -11.81
CA ILE A 231 -4.34 32.84 -12.20
C ILE A 231 -2.99 32.14 -11.99
N GLN A 232 -1.87 32.78 -12.30
CA GLN A 232 -0.54 32.19 -12.13
C GLN A 232 -0.22 31.93 -10.67
N GLN A 233 -0.63 32.82 -9.77
CA GLN A 233 -0.47 32.61 -8.32
C GLN A 233 -1.33 31.45 -7.82
N LEU A 234 -2.59 31.35 -8.28
CA LEU A 234 -3.48 30.23 -7.96
C LEU A 234 -2.92 28.90 -8.49
N GLU A 235 -2.43 28.85 -9.73
CA GLU A 235 -1.78 27.67 -10.34
C GLU A 235 -0.52 27.25 -9.58
N ALA A 236 0.22 28.23 -9.05
CA ALA A 236 1.42 27.98 -8.29
C ALA A 236 1.17 27.43 -6.88
N LEU A 237 -0.03 27.58 -6.31
CA LEU A 237 -0.31 27.20 -4.93
C LEU A 237 -1.65 26.49 -4.72
N GLU A 238 -2.78 27.20 -4.76
CA GLU A 238 -4.11 26.67 -4.45
C GLU A 238 -4.56 25.56 -5.40
N LEU A 239 -4.36 25.73 -6.71
CA LEU A 239 -4.79 24.79 -7.74
C LEU A 239 -3.81 23.63 -7.92
N TYR A 240 -2.61 23.71 -7.33
CA TYR A 240 -1.57 22.71 -7.52
C TYR A 240 -2.01 21.31 -7.03
N PRO A 241 -2.52 21.13 -5.80
CA PRO A 241 -3.02 19.82 -5.37
C PRO A 241 -4.14 19.28 -6.26
N PHE A 242 -5.09 20.13 -6.68
CA PHE A 242 -6.18 19.71 -7.57
C PHE A 242 -5.68 19.22 -8.93
N ARG A 243 -4.74 19.92 -9.56
CA ARG A 243 -4.13 19.46 -10.82
C ARG A 243 -3.49 18.08 -10.64
N ARG A 244 -2.70 17.91 -9.57
CA ARG A 244 -2.01 16.64 -9.27
C ARG A 244 -3.00 15.50 -9.00
N MET A 245 -4.12 15.78 -8.34
CA MET A 245 -5.18 14.78 -8.09
C MET A 245 -5.98 14.42 -9.35
N ILE A 246 -6.24 15.39 -10.25
CA ILE A 246 -6.84 15.12 -11.56
C ILE A 246 -5.95 14.18 -12.37
N ASP A 247 -4.64 14.48 -12.45
CA ASP A 247 -3.66 13.63 -13.13
C ASP A 247 -3.58 12.22 -12.49
N ALA A 248 -3.83 12.14 -11.18
CA ALA A 248 -3.87 10.89 -10.42
C ALA A 248 -5.24 10.17 -10.47
N GLY A 249 -6.23 10.69 -11.18
CA GLY A 249 -7.53 10.05 -11.39
C GLY A 249 -8.53 10.20 -10.26
N VAL A 250 -8.61 11.39 -9.62
CA VAL A 250 -9.70 11.71 -8.69
C VAL A 250 -11.06 11.61 -9.38
N GLN A 251 -12.03 10.98 -8.73
CA GLN A 251 -13.35 10.69 -9.30
C GLN A 251 -14.35 11.83 -9.11
N SER A 252 -14.18 12.67 -8.09
CA SER A 252 -15.03 13.83 -7.87
C SER A 252 -14.30 15.04 -7.28
N ILE A 253 -14.84 16.23 -7.51
CA ILE A 253 -14.36 17.51 -6.96
C ILE A 253 -15.55 18.30 -6.43
N MET A 254 -15.40 18.88 -5.23
CA MET A 254 -16.38 19.80 -4.65
C MET A 254 -15.91 21.25 -4.86
N VAL A 255 -16.80 22.10 -5.35
CA VAL A 255 -16.55 23.52 -5.62
C VAL A 255 -16.99 24.38 -4.44
N ALA A 256 -16.08 25.24 -3.98
CA ALA A 256 -16.28 26.17 -2.88
C ALA A 256 -17.11 27.40 -3.28
N HIS A 257 -17.70 28.07 -2.30
CA HIS A 257 -18.39 29.36 -2.48
C HIS A 257 -17.42 30.54 -2.28
N LEU A 258 -16.54 30.79 -3.25
CA LEU A 258 -15.50 31.84 -3.17
C LEU A 258 -15.70 32.93 -4.23
N ASP A 259 -15.35 34.16 -3.88
CA ASP A 259 -15.22 35.26 -4.84
C ASP A 259 -13.76 35.37 -5.32
N ILE A 260 -13.52 35.06 -6.60
CA ILE A 260 -12.17 35.04 -7.17
C ILE A 260 -12.19 35.77 -8.53
N PRO A 261 -11.90 37.09 -8.53
CA PRO A 261 -11.97 37.94 -9.74
C PRO A 261 -11.14 37.45 -10.94
N ALA A 262 -10.10 36.66 -10.68
CA ALA A 262 -9.25 36.09 -11.72
C ALA A 262 -9.90 34.92 -12.47
N LEU A 263 -10.84 34.19 -11.84
CA LEU A 263 -11.58 33.08 -12.43
C LEU A 263 -12.97 33.51 -12.90
N GLU A 264 -13.60 34.43 -12.19
CA GLU A 264 -14.89 35.03 -12.55
C GLU A 264 -14.80 36.56 -12.51
N LYS A 265 -15.06 37.21 -13.64
CA LYS A 265 -14.93 38.67 -13.75
C LYS A 265 -16.20 39.39 -13.30
N GLU A 266 -17.34 38.71 -13.35
CA GLU A 266 -18.59 39.29 -12.88
C GLU A 266 -18.58 39.37 -11.34
N PRO A 267 -18.69 40.58 -10.75
CA PRO A 267 -18.66 40.74 -9.30
C PRO A 267 -19.77 39.94 -8.61
N HIS A 268 -19.48 39.42 -7.42
CA HIS A 268 -20.43 38.72 -6.56
C HIS A 268 -20.99 37.39 -7.12
N ILE A 269 -20.37 36.82 -8.15
CA ILE A 269 -20.67 35.45 -8.60
C ILE A 269 -19.67 34.48 -7.96
N PRO A 270 -20.09 33.66 -6.98
CA PRO A 270 -19.18 32.72 -6.34
C PRO A 270 -18.74 31.61 -7.30
N THR A 271 -17.58 31.01 -7.06
CA THR A 271 -16.98 29.96 -7.90
C THR A 271 -17.91 28.78 -8.18
N THR A 272 -18.76 28.38 -7.23
CA THR A 272 -19.80 27.34 -7.42
C THR A 272 -20.87 27.71 -8.46
N LEU A 273 -21.14 29.00 -8.67
CA LEU A 273 -22.12 29.52 -9.62
C LEU A 273 -21.46 30.07 -10.90
N SER A 274 -20.14 29.99 -11.02
CA SER A 274 -19.37 30.52 -12.16
C SER A 274 -19.16 29.46 -13.25
N HIS A 275 -19.75 29.72 -14.42
CA HIS A 275 -19.51 28.92 -15.63
C HIS A 275 -18.03 28.97 -16.05
N ASN A 276 -17.37 30.13 -15.87
CA ASN A 276 -15.96 30.31 -16.18
C ASN A 276 -15.07 29.43 -15.30
N THR A 277 -15.37 29.35 -14.00
CA THR A 277 -14.62 28.51 -13.06
C THR A 277 -14.80 27.02 -13.36
N ILE A 278 -16.04 26.57 -13.59
CA ILE A 278 -16.34 25.14 -13.69
C ILE A 278 -16.09 24.61 -15.10
N ASN A 279 -16.75 25.16 -16.13
CA ASN A 279 -16.64 24.59 -17.48
C ASN A 279 -15.36 25.03 -18.19
N ASN A 280 -15.05 26.33 -18.17
CA ASN A 280 -13.89 26.84 -18.91
C ASN A 280 -12.57 26.47 -18.22
N TYR A 281 -12.52 26.55 -16.89
CA TYR A 281 -11.29 26.26 -16.15
C TYR A 281 -11.19 24.79 -15.72
N LEU A 282 -12.03 24.33 -14.79
CA LEU A 282 -11.90 22.98 -14.22
C LEU A 282 -12.06 21.87 -15.26
N LYS A 283 -13.15 21.86 -16.04
CA LYS A 283 -13.39 20.79 -17.02
C LYS A 283 -12.52 20.92 -18.25
N THR A 284 -12.43 22.12 -18.83
CA THR A 284 -11.71 22.33 -20.10
C THR A 284 -10.21 22.52 -19.90
N LYS A 285 -9.77 23.53 -19.15
CA LYS A 285 -8.33 23.83 -18.96
C LYS A 285 -7.61 22.79 -18.10
N MET A 286 -8.26 22.30 -17.04
CA MET A 286 -7.68 21.27 -16.16
C MET A 286 -7.96 19.84 -16.63
N GLY A 287 -8.89 19.65 -17.58
CA GLY A 287 -9.19 18.35 -18.16
C GLY A 287 -10.01 17.42 -17.26
N PHE A 288 -10.67 17.95 -16.23
CA PHE A 288 -11.41 17.13 -15.27
C PHE A 288 -12.67 16.50 -15.87
N GLN A 289 -12.77 15.16 -15.80
CA GLN A 289 -13.89 14.37 -16.33
C GLN A 289 -14.78 13.74 -15.25
N GLY A 290 -14.38 13.80 -13.97
CA GLY A 290 -15.13 13.25 -12.83
C GLY A 290 -16.32 14.12 -12.41
N LEU A 291 -17.09 13.70 -11.41
CA LEU A 291 -18.28 14.42 -10.94
C LEU A 291 -17.91 15.75 -10.26
N VAL A 292 -18.58 16.83 -10.65
CA VAL A 292 -18.49 18.13 -9.99
C VAL A 292 -19.67 18.28 -9.01
N PHE A 293 -19.35 18.42 -7.74
CA PHE A 293 -20.31 18.67 -6.67
C PHE A 293 -20.27 20.14 -6.27
N THR A 294 -21.43 20.74 -6.00
CA THR A 294 -21.46 21.98 -5.23
C THR A 294 -21.04 21.68 -3.78
N ASP A 295 -20.45 22.65 -3.09
CA ASP A 295 -20.57 22.71 -1.63
C ASP A 295 -22.04 22.98 -1.24
N ALA A 296 -22.37 22.89 0.05
CA ALA A 296 -23.75 22.94 0.51
C ALA A 296 -24.46 24.25 0.10
N LEU A 297 -25.54 24.15 -0.69
CA LEU A 297 -26.20 25.32 -1.28
C LEU A 297 -27.05 26.12 -0.29
N ASN A 298 -27.35 25.56 0.89
CA ASN A 298 -28.02 26.26 1.98
C ASN A 298 -27.10 27.18 2.80
N MET A 299 -25.79 27.19 2.53
CA MET A 299 -24.83 28.04 3.23
C MET A 299 -25.09 29.52 2.98
N GLN A 300 -24.93 30.35 4.02
CA GLN A 300 -25.26 31.78 3.95
C GLN A 300 -24.34 32.56 3.01
N GLY A 301 -23.13 32.05 2.70
CA GLY A 301 -22.24 32.65 1.70
C GLY A 301 -22.83 32.72 0.28
N VAL A 302 -23.89 31.96 -0.01
CA VAL A 302 -24.60 32.00 -1.31
C VAL A 302 -26.10 32.22 -1.11
N ALA A 303 -26.73 31.48 -0.20
CA ALA A 303 -28.19 31.45 -0.07
C ALA A 303 -28.82 32.80 0.28
N LYS A 304 -28.12 33.70 0.98
CA LYS A 304 -28.67 35.01 1.39
C LYS A 304 -28.89 35.98 0.23
N TYR A 305 -28.36 35.67 -0.96
CA TYR A 305 -28.40 36.55 -2.13
C TYR A 305 -29.44 36.14 -3.18
N PHE A 306 -30.13 35.03 -2.99
CA PHE A 306 -31.01 34.44 -4.01
C PHE A 306 -32.25 33.80 -3.39
N GLU A 307 -33.36 33.79 -4.13
CA GLU A 307 -34.56 33.08 -3.73
C GLU A 307 -34.36 31.55 -3.79
N PRO A 308 -35.10 30.76 -2.98
CA PRO A 308 -35.04 29.30 -3.04
C PRO A 308 -35.21 28.76 -4.48
N GLY A 309 -34.35 27.82 -4.86
CA GLY A 309 -34.31 27.23 -6.20
C GLY A 309 -33.54 28.05 -7.26
N ASP A 310 -33.25 29.34 -7.05
CA ASP A 310 -32.42 30.11 -8.00
C ASP A 310 -30.95 29.73 -7.91
N VAL A 311 -30.46 29.48 -6.69
CA VAL A 311 -29.08 29.01 -6.47
C VAL A 311 -28.85 27.69 -7.19
N ASP A 312 -29.80 26.76 -7.06
CA ASP A 312 -29.77 25.44 -7.69
C ASP A 312 -29.73 25.53 -9.23
N LEU A 313 -30.60 26.37 -9.80
CA LEU A 313 -30.61 26.62 -11.25
C LEU A 313 -29.28 27.21 -11.72
N ARG A 314 -28.75 28.22 -11.02
CA ARG A 314 -27.47 28.86 -11.36
C ARG A 314 -26.31 27.87 -11.26
N ALA A 315 -26.28 27.03 -10.23
CA ALA A 315 -25.26 26.00 -10.06
C ALA A 315 -25.32 24.96 -11.20
N PHE A 316 -26.52 24.55 -11.61
CA PHE A 316 -26.71 23.67 -12.77
C PHE A 316 -26.20 24.32 -14.07
N MET A 317 -26.54 25.60 -14.31
CA MET A 317 -26.08 26.37 -15.48
C MET A 317 -24.56 26.59 -15.49
N ALA A 318 -23.95 26.76 -14.30
CA ALA A 318 -22.51 26.88 -14.14
C ALA A 318 -21.76 25.59 -14.49
N GLY A 319 -22.44 24.45 -14.46
CA GLY A 319 -21.92 23.16 -14.89
C GLY A 319 -21.73 22.13 -13.79
N ASN A 320 -22.25 22.35 -12.58
CA ASN A 320 -22.22 21.33 -11.53
C ASN A 320 -23.03 20.10 -11.96
N ASP A 321 -22.55 18.91 -11.61
CA ASP A 321 -23.24 17.64 -11.91
C ASP A 321 -24.20 17.27 -10.78
N VAL A 322 -23.83 17.53 -9.52
CA VAL A 322 -24.65 17.24 -8.33
C VAL A 322 -24.75 18.48 -7.44
N LEU A 323 -25.98 18.78 -7.01
CA LEU A 323 -26.37 19.91 -6.17
C LEU A 323 -26.59 19.42 -4.74
N LEU A 324 -25.68 19.78 -3.83
CA LEU A 324 -25.76 19.41 -2.41
C LEU A 324 -26.63 20.38 -1.63
N PHE A 325 -27.42 19.86 -0.69
CA PHE A 325 -28.08 20.67 0.34
C PHE A 325 -29.00 21.78 -0.21
N SER A 326 -29.76 21.47 -1.27
CA SER A 326 -30.80 22.38 -1.79
C SER A 326 -31.82 22.77 -0.72
N GLN A 327 -32.22 24.06 -0.70
CA GLN A 327 -33.21 24.57 0.25
C GLN A 327 -34.64 24.08 -0.05
N ASP A 328 -34.99 23.99 -1.34
CA ASP A 328 -36.31 23.57 -1.82
C ASP A 328 -36.19 22.84 -3.17
N VAL A 329 -36.03 21.52 -3.10
CA VAL A 329 -35.88 20.63 -4.26
C VAL A 329 -37.08 20.72 -5.22
N PRO A 330 -38.35 20.62 -4.78
CA PRO A 330 -39.50 20.79 -5.67
C PRO A 330 -39.48 22.10 -6.46
N THR A 331 -39.15 23.22 -5.82
CA THR A 331 -39.05 24.52 -6.50
C THR A 331 -37.88 24.59 -7.46
N ALA A 332 -36.71 24.07 -7.07
CA ALA A 332 -35.53 23.99 -7.92
C ALA A 332 -35.78 23.15 -9.20
N ILE A 333 -36.44 21.99 -9.06
CA ILE A 333 -36.83 21.15 -10.21
C ILE A 333 -37.70 21.92 -11.19
N ARG A 334 -38.71 22.66 -10.71
CA ARG A 334 -39.57 23.47 -11.58
C ARG A 334 -38.77 24.53 -12.33
N LYS A 335 -37.87 25.24 -11.63
CA LYS A 335 -37.03 26.29 -12.23
C LYS A 335 -36.06 25.75 -13.28
N ILE A 336 -35.42 24.60 -13.01
CA ILE A 336 -34.54 23.92 -13.98
C ILE A 336 -35.32 23.45 -15.19
N LYS A 337 -36.50 22.85 -14.98
CA LYS A 337 -37.37 22.42 -16.07
C LYS A 337 -37.77 23.61 -16.96
N THR A 338 -38.24 24.70 -16.36
CA THR A 338 -38.59 25.93 -17.10
C THR A 338 -37.40 26.48 -17.87
N ALA A 339 -36.19 26.51 -17.30
CA ALA A 339 -35.00 26.97 -18.01
C ALA A 339 -34.63 26.09 -19.22
N ILE A 340 -34.91 24.79 -19.16
CA ILE A 340 -34.72 23.87 -20.29
C ILE A 340 -35.82 24.06 -21.34
N ASP A 341 -37.08 24.17 -20.92
CA ASP A 341 -38.23 24.38 -21.79
C ASP A 341 -38.15 25.73 -22.55
N GLU A 342 -37.48 26.73 -21.95
CA GLU A 342 -37.21 28.05 -22.54
C GLU A 342 -35.88 28.12 -23.33
N ASP A 343 -35.20 27.00 -23.57
CA ASP A 343 -33.90 26.91 -24.25
C ASP A 343 -32.77 27.76 -23.60
N ARG A 344 -32.93 28.17 -22.33
CA ARG A 344 -31.85 28.82 -21.55
C ARG A 344 -30.72 27.86 -21.22
N VAL A 345 -31.02 26.55 -21.18
CA VAL A 345 -30.03 25.47 -21.07
C VAL A 345 -30.39 24.35 -22.05
N PRO A 346 -29.46 23.89 -22.91
CA PRO A 346 -29.74 22.79 -23.82
C PRO A 346 -30.12 21.51 -23.08
N TYR A 347 -31.18 20.82 -23.52
CA TYR A 347 -31.60 19.53 -22.93
C TYR A 347 -30.45 18.51 -22.85
N LYS A 348 -29.54 18.55 -23.81
CA LYS A 348 -28.38 17.65 -23.88
C LYS A 348 -27.47 17.76 -22.64
N GLU A 349 -27.39 18.93 -22.04
CA GLU A 349 -26.62 19.16 -20.82
C GLU A 349 -27.20 18.39 -19.63
N LEU A 350 -28.53 18.31 -19.52
CA LEU A 350 -29.19 17.46 -18.53
C LEU A 350 -28.88 15.98 -18.79
N GLU A 351 -28.99 15.52 -20.04
CA GLU A 351 -28.69 14.12 -20.40
C GLU A 351 -27.26 13.73 -19.99
N ILE A 352 -26.27 14.55 -20.34
CA ILE A 352 -24.86 14.27 -20.04
C ILE A 352 -24.63 14.12 -18.54
N ARG A 353 -25.15 15.06 -17.73
CA ARG A 353 -24.97 15.06 -16.27
C ARG A 353 -25.66 13.86 -15.62
N VAL A 354 -26.91 13.60 -15.98
CA VAL A 354 -27.67 12.47 -15.42
C VAL A 354 -27.01 11.15 -15.79
N LYS A 355 -26.58 10.95 -17.04
CA LYS A 355 -25.88 9.72 -17.44
C LYS A 355 -24.57 9.56 -16.69
N LYS A 356 -23.84 10.64 -16.41
CA LYS A 356 -22.61 10.63 -15.61
C LYS A 356 -22.87 10.21 -14.15
N ILE A 357 -23.94 10.70 -13.54
CA ILE A 357 -24.37 10.31 -12.18
C ILE A 357 -24.79 8.83 -12.14
N LEU A 358 -25.57 8.38 -13.12
CA LEU A 358 -25.95 6.97 -13.25
C LEU A 358 -24.71 6.08 -13.43
N ALA A 359 -23.75 6.52 -14.23
CA ALA A 359 -22.46 5.85 -14.39
C ALA A 359 -21.74 5.67 -13.04
N ALA A 360 -21.67 6.74 -12.23
CA ALA A 360 -21.09 6.67 -10.89
C ALA A 360 -21.84 5.68 -9.97
N LYS A 361 -23.17 5.62 -10.05
CA LYS A 361 -23.96 4.62 -9.30
C LYS A 361 -23.63 3.19 -9.73
N TYR A 362 -23.49 2.95 -11.03
CA TYR A 362 -23.07 1.65 -11.54
C TYR A 362 -21.70 1.26 -11.01
N ASP A 363 -20.73 2.19 -11.09
CA ASP A 363 -19.35 1.98 -10.65
C ASP A 363 -19.26 1.75 -9.13
N ALA A 364 -20.17 2.34 -8.35
CA ALA A 364 -20.35 2.08 -6.91
C ALA A 364 -21.05 0.74 -6.59
N GLY A 365 -21.41 -0.05 -7.60
CA GLY A 365 -22.05 -1.36 -7.44
C GLY A 365 -23.57 -1.32 -7.22
N LEU A 366 -24.21 -0.14 -7.29
CA LEU A 366 -25.63 0.03 -7.00
C LEU A 366 -26.57 -0.62 -8.03
N ALA A 367 -26.05 -1.03 -9.18
CA ALA A 367 -26.80 -1.87 -10.13
C ALA A 367 -27.27 -3.20 -9.50
N LYS A 368 -26.66 -3.63 -8.40
CA LYS A 368 -27.09 -4.76 -7.58
C LYS A 368 -27.32 -4.27 -6.15
N ARG A 369 -28.59 -4.19 -5.76
CA ARG A 369 -28.96 -3.78 -4.41
C ARG A 369 -28.40 -4.77 -3.37
N LYS A 370 -27.82 -4.22 -2.31
CA LYS A 370 -27.39 -4.96 -1.12
C LYS A 370 -27.79 -4.15 0.12
N ASP A 371 -28.55 -4.77 1.01
CA ASP A 371 -28.93 -4.13 2.26
C ASP A 371 -27.74 -4.10 3.25
N VAL A 372 -27.69 -3.05 4.05
CA VAL A 372 -26.73 -2.83 5.12
C VAL A 372 -27.20 -3.56 6.39
N VAL A 373 -26.32 -4.33 7.01
CA VAL A 373 -26.66 -5.02 8.27
C VAL A 373 -26.55 -4.03 9.43
N ALA A 374 -27.66 -3.70 10.08
CA ALA A 374 -27.66 -2.78 11.22
C ALA A 374 -27.00 -3.39 12.47
N TYR A 375 -27.11 -4.71 12.67
CA TYR A 375 -26.55 -5.38 13.85
C TYR A 375 -25.04 -5.12 14.00
N ASN A 376 -24.63 -4.75 15.22
CA ASN A 376 -23.26 -4.54 15.64
C ASN A 376 -22.45 -3.54 14.78
N ALA A 377 -23.13 -2.59 14.13
CA ALA A 377 -22.48 -1.66 13.21
C ALA A 377 -21.44 -0.79 13.92
N THR A 378 -21.76 -0.24 15.11
CA THR A 378 -20.83 0.61 15.87
C THR A 378 -19.50 -0.09 16.18
N GLU A 379 -19.56 -1.33 16.69
CA GLU A 379 -18.35 -2.09 17.04
C GLU A 379 -17.52 -2.46 15.79
N ASP A 380 -18.19 -2.85 14.70
CA ASP A 380 -17.51 -3.15 13.44
C ASP A 380 -16.75 -1.94 12.87
N LEU A 381 -17.34 -0.74 12.98
CA LEU A 381 -16.70 0.51 12.55
C LEU A 381 -15.49 0.89 13.41
N ASN A 382 -15.51 0.52 14.69
CA ASN A 382 -14.45 0.86 15.64
C ASN A 382 -13.26 -0.12 15.60
N ARG A 383 -13.44 -1.32 15.02
CA ARG A 383 -12.48 -2.45 15.09
C ARG A 383 -11.04 -2.12 14.71
N SER A 384 -10.81 -1.32 13.67
CA SER A 384 -9.45 -0.97 13.19
C SER A 384 -8.93 0.39 13.68
N THR A 385 -9.73 1.14 14.42
CA THR A 385 -9.42 2.55 14.75
C THR A 385 -8.18 2.67 15.62
N GLN A 386 -8.06 1.83 16.66
CA GLN A 386 -6.97 1.93 17.64
C GLN A 386 -5.59 1.70 17.01
N GLU A 387 -5.48 0.71 16.11
CA GLU A 387 -4.21 0.41 15.44
C GLU A 387 -3.77 1.59 14.56
N VAL A 388 -4.70 2.17 13.80
CA VAL A 388 -4.41 3.31 12.92
C VAL A 388 -4.02 4.54 13.73
N LEU A 389 -4.74 4.83 14.82
CA LEU A 389 -4.43 5.94 15.73
C LEU A 389 -3.02 5.79 16.32
N PHE A 390 -2.66 4.60 16.80
CA PHE A 390 -1.36 4.35 17.39
C PHE A 390 -0.22 4.52 16.37
N GLN A 391 -0.35 3.92 15.17
CA GLN A 391 0.64 4.07 14.09
C GLN A 391 0.80 5.54 13.67
N MET A 392 -0.30 6.29 13.61
CA MET A 392 -0.26 7.72 13.26
C MET A 392 0.40 8.54 14.38
N ALA A 393 0.10 8.25 15.65
CA ALA A 393 0.69 8.93 16.80
C ALA A 393 2.21 8.73 16.85
N GLU A 394 2.69 7.50 16.68
CA GLU A 394 4.12 7.18 16.63
C GLU A 394 4.88 7.94 15.52
N ALA A 395 4.22 8.18 14.39
CA ALA A 395 4.82 8.86 13.24
C ALA A 395 4.69 10.39 13.30
N SER A 396 3.67 10.92 13.98
CA SER A 396 3.34 12.35 13.97
C SER A 396 3.86 13.11 15.20
N ALA A 397 4.08 12.46 16.34
CA ALA A 397 4.57 13.14 17.55
C ALA A 397 5.84 13.97 17.24
N THR A 398 5.74 15.28 17.47
CA THR A 398 6.72 16.25 16.95
C THR A 398 7.47 16.93 18.08
N PHE A 399 8.79 16.79 18.06
CA PHE A 399 9.72 17.62 18.82
C PHE A 399 9.97 18.91 18.04
N VAL A 400 9.61 20.08 18.59
CA VAL A 400 9.78 21.35 17.89
C VAL A 400 11.12 21.99 18.21
N ARG A 401 11.47 22.10 19.50
CA ARG A 401 12.70 22.76 19.99
C ARG A 401 12.99 22.45 21.46
N ASP A 402 14.24 22.63 21.89
CA ASP A 402 14.66 22.53 23.30
C ASP A 402 15.86 23.44 23.62
N ARG A 403 15.61 24.76 23.62
CA ARG A 403 16.66 25.76 23.89
C ARG A 403 17.09 25.80 25.34
N ASN A 404 16.27 25.30 26.26
CA ASN A 404 16.60 25.19 27.68
C ASN A 404 17.27 23.84 28.04
N LYS A 405 17.41 22.91 27.09
CA LYS A 405 18.02 21.57 27.28
C LYS A 405 17.31 20.72 28.34
N LEU A 406 16.01 20.93 28.55
CA LEU A 406 15.21 20.28 29.60
C LEU A 406 14.86 18.83 29.27
N VAL A 407 14.89 18.44 27.99
CA VAL A 407 14.62 17.05 27.57
C VAL A 407 15.60 16.08 28.23
N ASN A 408 16.86 16.49 28.42
CA ASN A 408 17.86 15.64 29.08
C ASN A 408 17.45 15.26 30.50
N ASN A 409 16.76 16.15 31.22
CA ASN A 409 16.30 15.87 32.58
C ASN A 409 15.23 14.77 32.56
N LEU A 410 14.27 14.84 31.63
CA LEU A 410 13.24 13.82 31.45
C LEU A 410 13.85 12.46 31.07
N VAL A 411 14.68 12.42 30.02
CA VAL A 411 15.26 11.16 29.53
C VAL A 411 16.18 10.51 30.57
N ARG A 412 16.97 11.31 31.30
CA ARG A 412 17.85 10.80 32.37
C ARG A 412 17.14 10.59 33.69
N LYS A 413 15.86 10.98 33.78
CA LYS A 413 15.05 10.91 35.00
C LYS A 413 15.72 11.63 36.17
N GLN A 414 16.36 12.77 35.89
CA GLN A 414 17.20 13.50 36.83
C GLN A 414 16.56 14.82 37.25
N GLY A 415 16.39 15.01 38.56
CA GLY A 415 15.79 16.20 39.16
C GLY A 415 14.37 15.97 39.64
N SER A 416 13.71 17.04 40.11
CA SER A 416 12.29 17.03 40.44
C SER A 416 11.45 17.40 39.22
N PHE A 417 10.27 16.80 39.12
CA PHE A 417 9.33 17.01 38.02
C PHE A 417 7.99 17.51 38.53
N THR A 418 7.41 18.47 37.80
CA THR A 418 6.05 18.95 38.04
C THR A 418 5.27 18.87 36.73
N TYR A 419 4.11 18.24 36.75
CA TYR A 419 3.14 18.25 35.68
C TYR A 419 2.05 19.28 35.94
N ILE A 420 1.73 20.11 34.95
CA ILE A 420 0.63 21.06 35.02
C ILE A 420 -0.30 20.79 33.84
N GLY A 421 -1.48 20.23 34.13
CA GLY A 421 -2.54 20.06 33.15
C GLY A 421 -3.33 21.36 33.00
N VAL A 422 -3.22 21.99 31.82
CA VAL A 422 -3.99 23.18 31.45
C VAL A 422 -5.20 22.74 30.63
N ASN A 423 -6.38 23.25 30.99
CA ASN A 423 -7.66 22.87 30.39
C ASN A 423 -7.99 21.37 30.59
N ALA A 424 -7.45 20.80 31.66
CA ALA A 424 -7.81 19.52 32.24
C ALA A 424 -8.05 19.72 33.75
N ALA A 425 -8.89 18.88 34.34
CA ALA A 425 -9.30 19.00 35.74
C ALA A 425 -8.59 17.98 36.66
N ASP A 426 -8.28 16.81 36.12
CA ASP A 426 -7.63 15.69 36.79
C ASP A 426 -6.99 14.75 35.74
N GLU A 427 -6.50 13.60 36.21
CA GLU A 427 -5.75 12.54 35.52
C GLU A 427 -5.78 12.53 33.98
N THR A 428 -4.60 12.36 33.36
CA THR A 428 -4.42 12.26 31.89
C THR A 428 -3.56 11.04 31.58
N ALA A 429 -3.72 10.44 30.41
CA ALA A 429 -2.88 9.30 30.02
C ALA A 429 -1.41 9.72 29.90
N LEU A 430 -1.15 10.97 29.50
CA LEU A 430 0.19 11.55 29.47
C LEU A 430 0.82 11.57 30.87
N LEU A 431 0.10 12.09 31.87
CA LEU A 431 0.56 12.09 33.26
C LEU A 431 0.78 10.67 33.79
N ASN A 432 -0.12 9.74 33.49
CA ASN A 432 -0.02 8.35 33.97
C ASN A 432 1.24 7.65 33.47
N GLU A 433 1.56 7.80 32.19
CA GLU A 433 2.82 7.25 31.65
C GLU A 433 4.05 7.94 32.24
N LEU A 434 3.98 9.25 32.50
CA LEU A 434 5.08 9.97 33.15
C LEU A 434 5.29 9.51 34.60
N ILE A 435 4.22 9.26 35.37
CA ILE A 435 4.30 8.74 36.75
C ILE A 435 4.93 7.35 36.79
N ASN A 436 4.64 6.49 35.79
CA ASN A 436 5.22 5.15 35.72
C ASN A 436 6.75 5.16 35.56
N GLU A 437 7.28 6.24 34.97
CA GLU A 437 8.68 6.32 34.58
C GLU A 437 9.51 7.30 35.44
N LEU A 438 8.88 8.32 36.03
CA LEU A 438 9.50 9.38 36.82
C LEU A 438 9.09 9.26 38.30
N GLN A 439 10.07 9.20 39.20
CA GLN A 439 9.83 9.18 40.65
C GLN A 439 9.38 10.56 41.15
N ASP A 440 8.43 10.58 42.09
CA ASP A 440 7.97 11.75 42.85
C ASP A 440 7.52 12.96 41.99
N ILE A 441 6.95 12.73 40.81
CA ILE A 441 6.33 13.78 40.01
C ILE A 441 5.12 14.38 40.73
N LYS A 442 5.10 15.71 40.87
CA LYS A 442 3.95 16.44 41.42
C LYS A 442 3.01 16.86 40.29
N SER A 443 1.70 16.82 40.50
CA SER A 443 0.71 17.30 39.53
C SER A 443 -0.10 18.47 40.08
N GLU A 444 -0.36 19.45 39.21
CA GLU A 444 -1.24 20.59 39.47
C GLU A 444 -2.13 20.83 38.24
N TRP A 445 -3.26 21.50 38.45
CA TRP A 445 -4.30 21.60 37.43
C TRP A 445 -4.83 23.02 37.29
N LEU A 446 -5.00 23.47 36.04
CA LEU A 446 -5.68 24.72 35.70
C LEU A 446 -6.87 24.40 34.79
N PRO A 447 -8.00 23.94 35.35
CA PRO A 447 -9.21 23.68 34.58
C PRO A 447 -9.79 24.99 34.03
N LYS A 448 -10.68 24.86 33.05
CA LYS A 448 -11.42 25.99 32.51
C LYS A 448 -12.30 26.62 33.59
N GLY A 449 -12.29 27.95 33.70
CA GLY A 449 -12.97 28.71 34.75
C GLY A 449 -12.23 28.73 36.10
N GLY A 450 -10.96 28.32 36.14
CA GLY A 450 -10.15 28.30 37.36
C GLY A 450 -9.89 29.71 37.93
N ASN A 451 -10.23 29.93 39.20
CA ASN A 451 -10.08 31.25 39.84
C ASN A 451 -8.61 31.68 40.05
N SER A 452 -8.39 32.90 40.54
CA SER A 452 -7.04 33.43 40.82
C SER A 452 -6.22 32.57 41.78
N ALA A 453 -6.86 31.81 42.69
CA ALA A 453 -6.15 30.90 43.58
C ALA A 453 -5.57 29.70 42.82
N ALA A 454 -6.33 29.13 41.85
CA ALA A 454 -5.85 28.07 40.98
C ALA A 454 -4.65 28.54 40.13
N VAL A 455 -4.76 29.74 39.52
CA VAL A 455 -3.65 30.36 38.76
C VAL A 455 -2.41 30.57 39.64
N ASN A 456 -2.58 31.11 40.85
CA ASN A 456 -1.48 31.32 41.78
C ASN A 456 -0.84 29.98 42.22
N LYS A 457 -1.63 28.92 42.36
CA LYS A 457 -1.14 27.57 42.70
C LYS A 457 -0.22 27.03 41.61
N VAL A 458 -0.68 27.03 40.35
CA VAL A 458 0.14 26.55 39.23
C VAL A 458 1.37 27.44 38.99
N LEU A 459 1.28 28.77 39.15
CA LEU A 459 2.43 29.67 39.09
C LEU A 459 3.45 29.39 40.19
N SER A 460 2.99 29.12 41.41
CA SER A 460 3.85 28.75 42.53
C SER A 460 4.57 27.43 42.25
N ALA A 461 3.87 26.45 41.66
CA ALA A 461 4.45 25.18 41.25
C ALA A 461 5.56 25.35 40.20
N VAL A 462 5.34 26.18 39.17
CA VAL A 462 6.39 26.53 38.17
C VAL A 462 7.59 27.20 38.84
N ASN A 463 7.36 28.10 39.79
CA ASN A 463 8.41 28.85 40.48
C ASN A 463 9.16 28.04 41.56
N SER A 464 8.63 26.87 41.96
CA SER A 464 9.26 26.01 42.98
C SER A 464 10.58 25.34 42.52
N GLY A 465 10.92 25.44 41.23
CA GLY A 465 12.11 24.82 40.63
C GLY A 465 11.80 23.45 40.01
N GLY A 466 12.84 22.74 39.56
CA GLY A 466 12.68 21.46 38.84
C GLY A 466 12.11 21.62 37.43
N THR A 467 12.04 20.52 36.67
CA THR A 467 11.51 20.53 35.29
C THR A 467 9.98 20.49 35.32
N CYS A 468 9.34 21.51 34.75
CA CYS A 468 7.89 21.63 34.72
C CYS A 468 7.33 21.34 33.33
N ILE A 469 6.50 20.30 33.21
CA ILE A 469 5.76 19.94 32.00
C ILE A 469 4.41 20.63 32.07
N VAL A 470 4.19 21.64 31.23
CA VAL A 470 2.89 22.30 31.05
C VAL A 470 2.24 21.66 29.83
N ALA A 471 1.25 20.80 30.07
CA ALA A 471 0.51 20.10 29.03
C ALA A 471 -0.85 20.75 28.81
N VAL A 472 -1.16 21.13 27.58
CA VAL A 472 -2.45 21.73 27.20
C VAL A 472 -3.33 20.65 26.58
N HIS A 473 -4.49 20.43 27.19
CA HIS A 473 -5.48 19.41 26.79
C HIS A 473 -6.82 20.06 26.39
N ASN A 474 -7.75 19.24 25.92
CA ASN A 474 -9.12 19.55 25.53
C ASN A 474 -9.21 20.79 24.61
N MET A 475 -8.22 20.95 23.73
CA MET A 475 -8.13 22.08 22.82
C MET A 475 -9.25 22.00 21.78
N GLY A 476 -9.85 23.15 21.46
CA GLY A 476 -10.59 23.29 20.23
C GLY A 476 -9.65 23.13 19.03
N PHE A 477 -10.10 22.48 17.97
CA PHE A 477 -9.30 22.32 16.74
C PHE A 477 -9.40 23.51 15.79
N TYR A 478 -10.35 24.41 16.03
CA TYR A 478 -10.64 25.57 15.20
C TYR A 478 -10.58 26.84 16.04
N PRO A 479 -10.12 27.97 15.48
CA PRO A 479 -9.96 29.20 16.23
C PRO A 479 -11.32 29.90 16.46
N SER A 480 -11.85 29.82 17.67
CA SER A 480 -12.97 30.65 18.14
C SER A 480 -12.43 31.89 18.87
N GLY A 481 -11.73 32.78 18.16
CA GLY A 481 -11.04 33.94 18.77
C GLY A 481 -9.54 33.73 19.00
N GLY A 482 -8.96 32.66 18.46
CA GLY A 482 -7.52 32.38 18.47
C GLY A 482 -6.98 31.73 19.76
N ASP A 483 -7.86 31.44 20.72
CA ASP A 483 -7.54 30.82 22.02
C ASP A 483 -7.67 29.28 22.02
N TYR A 484 -8.22 28.69 20.95
CA TYR A 484 -8.44 27.25 20.82
C TYR A 484 -9.17 26.65 22.03
N GLY A 485 -10.16 27.36 22.56
CA GLY A 485 -11.03 26.89 23.63
C GLY A 485 -10.54 27.17 25.04
N LEU A 486 -9.35 27.75 25.21
CA LEU A 486 -8.82 28.21 26.49
C LEU A 486 -9.48 29.52 26.91
N ASP A 487 -9.63 29.73 28.21
CA ASP A 487 -10.10 31.01 28.76
C ASP A 487 -8.97 32.03 28.99
N ALA A 488 -9.33 33.26 29.35
CA ALA A 488 -8.39 34.35 29.55
C ALA A 488 -7.37 34.08 30.67
N GLN A 489 -7.73 33.31 31.71
CA GLN A 489 -6.84 33.00 32.83
C GLN A 489 -5.79 31.96 32.41
N GLN A 490 -6.20 30.93 31.67
CA GLN A 490 -5.31 29.94 31.08
C GLN A 490 -4.34 30.57 30.06
N MET A 491 -4.85 31.42 29.18
CA MET A 491 -4.02 32.16 28.22
C MET A 491 -3.01 33.07 28.92
N SER A 492 -3.44 33.77 29.98
CA SER A 492 -2.56 34.61 30.80
C SER A 492 -1.47 33.79 31.51
N PHE A 493 -1.82 32.64 32.08
CA PHE A 493 -0.86 31.73 32.71
C PHE A 493 0.22 31.27 31.71
N LEU A 494 -0.18 30.78 30.54
CA LEU A 494 0.75 30.36 29.47
C LEU A 494 1.67 31.52 29.05
N LYS A 495 1.12 32.73 28.94
CA LYS A 495 1.90 33.94 28.61
C LYS A 495 2.93 34.30 29.68
N GLN A 496 2.62 34.09 30.96
CA GLN A 496 3.53 34.36 32.07
C GLN A 496 4.67 33.33 32.16
N VAL A 497 4.41 32.07 31.81
CA VAL A 497 5.39 30.99 31.96
C VAL A 497 6.25 30.74 30.72
N GLN A 498 5.89 31.29 29.55
CA GLN A 498 6.59 31.04 28.27
C GLN A 498 8.10 31.34 28.28
N ASN A 499 8.58 32.21 29.16
CA ASN A 499 10.00 32.58 29.27
C ASN A 499 10.72 31.92 30.45
N LYS A 500 10.03 31.05 31.20
CA LYS A 500 10.63 30.37 32.36
C LYS A 500 11.65 29.32 31.88
N PRO A 501 12.85 29.26 32.49
CA PRO A 501 13.93 28.40 32.02
C PRO A 501 13.68 26.92 32.27
N ASN A 502 12.68 26.58 33.09
CA ASN A 502 12.39 25.24 33.55
C ASN A 502 11.09 24.65 32.98
N VAL A 503 10.46 25.31 32.01
CA VAL A 503 9.16 24.89 31.46
C VAL A 503 9.31 24.21 30.09
N ILE A 504 8.68 23.05 29.97
CA ILE A 504 8.40 22.33 28.72
C ILE A 504 6.92 22.50 28.40
N LEU A 505 6.60 22.97 27.19
CA LEU A 505 5.23 23.00 26.70
C LEU A 505 4.94 21.74 25.88
N ALA A 506 3.90 21.00 26.25
CA ALA A 506 3.34 19.91 25.45
C ALA A 506 1.94 20.31 24.98
N LEU A 507 1.70 20.35 23.67
CA LEU A 507 0.39 20.64 23.09
C LEU A 507 -0.27 19.37 22.58
N MET A 508 -1.33 18.92 23.25
CA MET A 508 -2.16 17.79 22.82
C MET A 508 -3.30 18.32 21.96
N GLY A 509 -2.97 18.71 20.73
CA GLY A 509 -3.93 19.30 19.81
C GLY A 509 -3.27 20.21 18.81
N ASN A 510 -3.98 21.27 18.43
CA ASN A 510 -3.63 22.11 17.32
C ASN A 510 -2.33 22.95 17.53
N PRO A 511 -1.29 22.82 16.68
CA PRO A 511 -0.04 23.58 16.80
C PRO A 511 -0.22 25.09 16.67
N TYR A 512 -1.27 25.59 16.03
CA TYR A 512 -1.47 27.03 15.86
C TYR A 512 -1.76 27.77 17.17
N LEU A 513 -2.06 27.10 18.29
CA LEU A 513 -2.08 27.76 19.60
C LEU A 513 -0.72 28.43 19.92
N LEU A 514 0.39 27.89 19.39
CA LEU A 514 1.74 28.44 19.56
C LEU A 514 1.88 29.87 19.04
N GLN A 515 1.04 30.33 18.12
CA GLN A 515 1.09 31.70 17.60
C GLN A 515 0.95 32.75 18.71
N ASN A 516 0.28 32.40 19.81
CA ASN A 516 0.11 33.26 20.98
C ASN A 516 1.32 33.22 21.93
N PHE A 517 2.19 32.23 21.79
CA PHE A 517 3.25 31.89 22.76
C PHE A 517 4.58 31.52 22.08
N CYS A 518 4.99 32.25 21.04
CA CYS A 518 6.19 31.95 20.26
C CYS A 518 7.51 31.98 21.07
N SER A 519 7.51 32.44 22.32
CA SER A 519 8.72 32.54 23.15
C SER A 519 9.10 31.27 23.92
N PHE A 520 8.20 30.28 24.05
CA PHE A 520 8.48 29.01 24.74
C PHE A 520 9.78 28.37 24.26
N LYS A 521 10.66 27.95 25.15
CA LYS A 521 12.00 27.47 24.73
C LYS A 521 12.07 25.97 24.46
N THR A 522 11.17 25.20 25.06
CA THR A 522 11.07 23.74 24.86
C THR A 522 9.62 23.37 24.55
N VAL A 523 9.38 22.74 23.39
CA VAL A 523 8.02 22.54 22.85
C VAL A 523 7.87 21.18 22.16
N PHE A 524 6.77 20.49 22.46
CA PHE A 524 6.29 19.28 21.79
C PHE A 524 4.84 19.46 21.30
N VAL A 525 4.48 18.78 20.21
CA VAL A 525 3.13 18.79 19.63
C VAL A 525 2.65 17.36 19.33
N GLY A 526 1.49 17.00 19.88
CA GLY A 526 0.85 15.69 19.76
C GLY A 526 -0.30 15.62 18.76
N TYR A 527 -0.77 16.76 18.24
CA TYR A 527 -1.82 16.94 17.23
C TYR A 527 -3.22 16.46 17.61
N GLU A 528 -3.37 15.41 18.40
CA GLU A 528 -4.65 14.89 18.90
C GLU A 528 -4.59 14.73 20.42
N ASP A 529 -5.75 14.84 21.08
CA ASP A 529 -5.87 14.65 22.53
C ASP A 529 -6.67 13.38 22.82
N ASN A 530 -5.97 12.25 22.76
CA ASN A 530 -6.53 10.94 23.08
C ASN A 530 -5.46 10.08 23.75
N GLU A 531 -5.91 9.04 24.44
CA GLU A 531 -5.07 8.12 25.20
C GLU A 531 -3.84 7.63 24.41
N HIS A 532 -4.01 7.28 23.13
CA HIS A 532 -2.90 6.78 22.30
C HIS A 532 -1.85 7.87 22.01
N SER A 533 -2.30 9.07 21.65
CA SER A 533 -1.42 10.19 21.31
C SER A 533 -0.67 10.69 22.55
N GLU A 534 -1.35 10.72 23.69
CA GLU A 534 -0.77 11.04 25.00
C GLU A 534 0.30 10.03 25.44
N LYS A 535 0.02 8.73 25.31
CA LYS A 535 0.99 7.66 25.62
C LYS A 535 2.24 7.73 24.77
N VAL A 536 2.06 7.96 23.47
CA VAL A 536 3.19 8.15 22.54
C VAL A 536 3.95 9.44 22.90
N MET A 537 3.25 10.53 23.20
CA MET A 537 3.88 11.79 23.61
C MET A 537 4.76 11.60 24.84
N ALA A 538 4.26 10.94 25.89
CA ALA A 538 5.05 10.57 27.07
C ALA A 538 6.32 9.81 26.67
N SER A 539 6.17 8.74 25.88
CA SER A 539 7.28 7.91 25.43
C SER A 539 8.33 8.70 24.64
N VAL A 540 7.89 9.62 23.79
CA VAL A 540 8.77 10.53 23.03
C VAL A 540 9.48 11.51 23.95
N MET A 541 8.76 12.15 24.88
CA MET A 541 9.34 13.10 25.84
C MET A 541 10.40 12.43 26.74
N MET A 542 10.23 11.16 27.06
CA MET A 542 11.15 10.36 27.88
C MET A 542 12.27 9.67 27.08
N GLY A 543 12.28 9.80 25.74
CA GLY A 543 13.29 9.16 24.89
C GLY A 543 13.18 7.63 24.81
N ILE A 544 12.03 7.08 25.19
CA ILE A 544 11.67 5.66 24.97
C ILE A 544 11.41 5.43 23.48
N MET A 545 10.80 6.42 22.81
CA MET A 545 10.56 6.43 21.37
C MET A 545 11.17 7.68 20.72
N PRO A 546 11.62 7.59 19.45
CA PRO A 546 12.14 8.75 18.75
C PRO A 546 11.03 9.70 18.31
N ALA A 547 11.31 11.00 18.31
CA ALA A 547 10.43 12.02 17.73
C ALA A 547 10.57 12.02 16.20
N LYS A 548 9.56 11.53 15.47
CA LYS A 548 9.60 11.40 14.00
C LYS A 548 8.86 12.51 13.27
N GLY A 549 7.84 13.09 13.90
CA GLY A 549 6.95 14.02 13.25
C GLY A 549 7.63 15.35 12.92
N LYS A 550 7.06 16.03 11.93
CA LYS A 550 7.43 17.39 11.55
C LYS A 550 6.23 18.30 11.65
N LEU A 551 6.44 19.57 11.99
CA LEU A 551 5.39 20.57 11.89
C LEU A 551 4.96 20.68 10.42
N PRO A 552 3.68 20.40 10.09
CA PRO A 552 3.17 20.55 8.73
C PRO A 552 2.78 22.00 8.41
N VAL A 553 2.88 22.90 9.39
CA VAL A 553 2.50 24.30 9.34
C VAL A 553 3.49 25.14 10.16
N THR A 554 3.60 26.43 9.85
CA THR A 554 4.44 27.39 10.57
C THR A 554 3.59 28.25 11.51
N PRO A 555 3.46 27.89 12.80
CA PRO A 555 2.61 28.64 13.72
C PRO A 555 3.22 29.98 14.18
N CYS A 556 4.54 30.16 14.05
CA CYS A 556 5.25 31.35 14.47
C CYS A 556 6.25 31.80 13.39
N PRO A 557 6.26 33.08 12.98
CA PRO A 557 7.23 33.59 12.02
C PRO A 557 8.67 33.31 12.45
N GLY A 558 9.47 32.71 11.55
CA GLY A 558 10.87 32.37 11.83
C GLY A 558 11.09 31.19 12.79
N MET A 559 10.02 30.51 13.22
CA MET A 559 10.15 29.26 13.97
C MET A 559 10.52 28.13 13.03
N THR A 560 11.77 27.69 13.09
CA THR A 560 12.23 26.46 12.46
C THR A 560 12.29 25.35 13.49
N MET A 561 11.93 24.12 13.09
CA MET A 561 12.20 22.95 13.93
C MET A 561 13.69 22.78 14.18
N GLU A 562 14.06 22.49 15.42
CA GLU A 562 15.43 22.14 15.79
C GLU A 562 15.65 20.64 15.57
N THR A 563 16.91 20.24 15.37
CA THR A 563 17.25 18.82 15.34
C THR A 563 17.02 18.22 16.72
N ALA A 564 16.25 17.14 16.79
CA ALA A 564 16.01 16.42 18.04
C ALA A 564 17.35 16.02 18.70
N PRO A 565 17.51 16.19 20.02
CA PRO A 565 18.69 15.71 20.74
C PRO A 565 18.96 14.23 20.45
N ALA A 566 20.21 13.78 20.47
CA ALA A 566 20.56 12.38 20.15
C ALA A 566 19.83 11.31 20.98
N LEU A 567 19.31 11.71 22.15
CA LEU A 567 18.50 10.86 23.03
C LEU A 567 17.05 10.70 22.56
N LEU A 568 16.54 11.64 21.76
CA LEU A 568 15.23 11.61 21.12
C LEU A 568 15.31 11.34 19.61
N ALA A 569 16.49 11.53 19.03
CA ALA A 569 16.76 11.18 17.66
C ALA A 569 16.79 9.66 17.54
N ASP A 570 16.36 9.17 16.40
CA ASP A 570 16.63 7.80 16.01
C ASP A 570 18.14 7.61 16.10
N LYS A 571 18.64 6.70 16.95
CA LYS A 571 20.09 6.49 17.11
C LYS A 571 20.64 6.25 15.71
N PRO A 572 21.49 7.13 15.16
CA PRO A 572 21.95 6.96 13.81
C PRO A 572 22.78 5.67 13.77
N LYS A 573 22.24 4.62 13.13
CA LYS A 573 23.13 3.79 12.32
C LYS A 573 23.47 4.67 11.12
N PRO A 574 24.75 4.95 10.87
CA PRO A 574 25.12 5.72 9.70
C PRO A 574 24.68 4.92 8.48
N VAL A 575 23.62 5.38 7.82
CA VAL A 575 23.36 5.08 6.43
C VAL A 575 23.15 6.44 5.78
N LYS A 576 24.18 6.90 5.07
CA LYS A 576 24.05 7.97 4.08
C LYS A 576 23.08 7.45 3.01
N ASP A 577 22.02 8.21 2.77
CA ASP A 577 20.82 7.83 2.02
C ASP A 577 20.01 6.67 2.61
N PRO A 578 18.66 6.72 2.60
CA PRO A 578 17.84 5.58 2.99
C PRO A 578 17.92 4.54 1.87
N VAL A 579 19.04 3.81 1.79
CA VAL A 579 19.02 2.47 1.22
C VAL A 579 18.12 1.68 2.14
N VAL A 580 16.91 1.40 1.67
CA VAL A 580 15.93 0.62 2.42
C VAL A 580 16.55 -0.75 2.68
N ASN A 581 17.07 -0.98 3.89
CA ASN A 581 17.79 -2.21 4.24
C ASN A 581 16.83 -3.43 4.34
N LYS A 582 15.55 -3.26 4.04
CA LYS A 582 14.51 -4.30 3.99
C LYS A 582 13.58 -4.02 2.81
N LEU A 583 12.73 -4.97 2.43
CA LEU A 583 11.66 -4.67 1.49
C LEU A 583 10.63 -3.74 2.15
N VAL A 584 10.32 -2.63 1.49
CA VAL A 584 9.23 -1.71 1.84
C VAL A 584 8.32 -1.57 0.62
N LYS A 585 7.01 -1.71 0.83
CA LYS A 585 6.02 -1.52 -0.23
C LYS A 585 5.90 -0.03 -0.54
N GLU A 586 6.15 0.34 -1.78
CA GLU A 586 5.85 1.68 -2.27
C GLU A 586 4.40 1.77 -2.72
N PHE A 587 3.77 2.87 -2.35
CA PHE A 587 2.42 3.21 -2.80
C PHE A 587 2.48 4.07 -4.06
N PHE A 588 3.54 4.87 -4.22
CA PHE A 588 3.87 5.58 -5.45
C PHE A 588 5.08 4.94 -6.10
N ILE A 589 4.86 4.29 -7.24
CA ILE A 589 5.89 3.54 -7.95
C ILE A 589 7.03 4.43 -8.47
N GLU A 590 6.78 5.74 -8.65
CA GLU A 590 7.79 6.75 -8.99
C GLU A 590 8.88 6.88 -7.93
N ASP A 591 8.54 6.66 -6.65
CA ASP A 591 9.51 6.74 -5.55
C ASP A 591 10.50 5.57 -5.59
N ALA A 592 10.12 4.46 -6.23
CA ALA A 592 11.04 3.39 -6.59
C ALA A 592 11.75 3.66 -7.93
N GLY A 593 11.56 4.82 -8.55
CA GLY A 593 12.18 5.20 -9.82
C GLY A 593 11.50 4.62 -11.06
N VAL A 594 10.21 4.27 -11.00
CA VAL A 594 9.42 3.94 -12.20
C VAL A 594 9.18 5.21 -13.00
N VAL A 595 9.52 5.15 -14.29
CA VAL A 595 9.41 6.27 -15.24
C VAL A 595 8.48 5.95 -16.42
N ASN A 596 8.11 4.67 -16.59
CA ASN A 596 7.24 4.20 -17.66
C ASN A 596 6.17 3.24 -17.09
N ARG A 597 5.01 3.80 -16.72
CA ARG A 597 3.88 3.03 -16.17
C ARG A 597 3.28 2.06 -17.19
N ASP A 598 3.24 2.45 -18.47
CA ASP A 598 2.67 1.62 -19.54
C ASP A 598 3.35 0.25 -19.66
N ALA A 599 4.64 0.15 -19.34
CA ALA A 599 5.34 -1.12 -19.29
C ALA A 599 4.77 -2.08 -18.23
N LEU A 600 4.34 -1.56 -17.07
CA LEU A 600 3.69 -2.36 -16.02
C LEU A 600 2.26 -2.77 -16.44
N ASP A 601 1.55 -1.93 -17.18
CA ASP A 601 0.24 -2.28 -17.72
C ASP A 601 0.33 -3.36 -18.81
N LYS A 602 1.33 -3.26 -19.69
CA LYS A 602 1.65 -4.32 -20.66
C LYS A 602 2.02 -5.62 -19.96
N LEU A 603 2.78 -5.56 -18.85
CA LEU A 603 3.06 -6.73 -18.02
C LEU A 603 1.77 -7.36 -17.48
N ASN A 604 0.85 -6.56 -16.93
CA ASN A 604 -0.42 -7.07 -16.42
C ASN A 604 -1.19 -7.83 -17.52
N ILE A 605 -1.36 -7.21 -18.69
CA ILE A 605 -2.04 -7.81 -19.84
C ILE A 605 -1.32 -9.09 -20.30
N PHE A 606 0.01 -9.07 -20.34
CA PHE A 606 0.81 -10.22 -20.73
C PHE A 606 0.63 -11.41 -19.78
N LEU A 607 0.60 -11.16 -18.47
CA LEU A 607 0.39 -12.20 -17.46
C LEU A 607 -1.05 -12.74 -17.48
N GLU A 608 -2.05 -11.88 -17.65
CA GLU A 608 -3.43 -12.30 -17.81
C GLU A 608 -3.62 -13.17 -19.06
N ARG A 609 -3.01 -12.79 -20.19
CA ARG A 609 -3.00 -13.60 -21.41
C ARG A 609 -2.27 -14.93 -21.21
N SER A 610 -1.15 -14.94 -20.49
CA SER A 610 -0.42 -16.17 -20.18
C SER A 610 -1.27 -17.17 -19.38
N VAL A 611 -2.12 -16.67 -18.47
CA VAL A 611 -3.11 -17.51 -17.76
C VAL A 611 -4.17 -18.05 -18.72
N VAL A 612 -4.68 -17.23 -19.63
CA VAL A 612 -5.67 -17.64 -20.64
C VAL A 612 -5.10 -18.69 -21.59
N ASP A 613 -3.85 -18.52 -22.04
CA ASP A 613 -3.14 -19.42 -22.95
C ASP A 613 -2.71 -20.73 -22.28
N GLY A 614 -2.92 -20.87 -20.97
CA GLY A 614 -2.56 -22.06 -20.20
C GLY A 614 -1.04 -22.22 -20.04
N VAL A 615 -0.29 -21.12 -20.02
CA VAL A 615 1.14 -21.13 -19.68
C VAL A 615 1.34 -21.63 -18.24
N PHE A 616 0.46 -21.18 -17.35
CA PHE A 616 0.28 -21.64 -15.98
C PHE A 616 -1.15 -21.31 -15.54
N PRO A 617 -1.73 -22.03 -14.57
CA PRO A 617 -3.01 -21.64 -13.99
C PRO A 617 -2.96 -20.31 -13.24
N GLY A 618 -1.86 -20.02 -12.53
CA GLY A 618 -1.67 -18.77 -11.80
C GLY A 618 -0.21 -18.44 -11.48
N CYS A 619 0.04 -17.19 -11.10
CA CYS A 619 1.37 -16.72 -10.72
C CYS A 619 1.34 -15.59 -9.68
N GLN A 620 2.48 -15.38 -9.02
CA GLN A 620 2.82 -14.17 -8.26
C GLN A 620 4.07 -13.53 -8.86
N VAL A 621 4.11 -12.20 -8.87
CA VAL A 621 5.28 -11.44 -9.29
C VAL A 621 5.55 -10.31 -8.30
N VAL A 622 6.81 -10.23 -7.86
CA VAL A 622 7.33 -9.16 -7.02
C VAL A 622 8.53 -8.53 -7.69
N ALA A 623 8.56 -7.19 -7.76
CA ALA A 623 9.74 -6.44 -8.17
C ALA A 623 10.00 -5.26 -7.24
N ALA A 624 11.29 -5.03 -6.98
CA ALA A 624 11.77 -3.95 -6.14
C ALA A 624 13.01 -3.28 -6.74
N LYS A 625 13.20 -1.99 -6.47
CA LYS A 625 14.43 -1.25 -6.77
C LYS A 625 14.99 -0.70 -5.48
N ASN A 626 16.22 -1.07 -5.12
CA ASN A 626 16.89 -0.61 -3.89
C ASN A 626 16.05 -0.82 -2.61
N GLY A 627 15.38 -1.97 -2.49
CA GLY A 627 14.51 -2.31 -1.36
C GLY A 627 13.10 -1.74 -1.42
N ARG A 628 12.79 -0.88 -2.41
CA ARG A 628 11.47 -0.28 -2.63
C ARG A 628 10.65 -1.14 -3.59
N VAL A 629 9.66 -1.87 -3.07
CA VAL A 629 8.77 -2.76 -3.85
C VAL A 629 7.73 -1.94 -4.57
N PHE A 630 7.83 -1.86 -5.90
CA PHE A 630 6.90 -1.11 -6.76
C PHE A 630 5.95 -2.00 -7.56
N TYR A 631 6.15 -3.33 -7.53
CA TYR A 631 5.26 -4.29 -8.16
C TYR A 631 5.09 -5.51 -7.24
N ASN A 632 3.87 -5.82 -6.82
CA ASN A 632 3.52 -7.01 -6.04
C ASN A 632 2.09 -7.43 -6.40
N ARG A 633 1.96 -8.36 -7.35
CA ARG A 633 0.66 -8.76 -7.92
C ARG A 633 0.57 -10.27 -8.10
N ALA A 634 -0.67 -10.77 -8.12
CA ALA A 634 -1.00 -12.16 -8.37
C ALA A 634 -2.05 -12.27 -9.48
N PHE A 635 -1.97 -13.32 -10.30
CA PHE A 635 -2.83 -13.53 -11.47
C PHE A 635 -3.26 -14.99 -11.55
N GLY A 636 -4.49 -15.23 -11.98
CA GLY A 636 -5.00 -16.57 -12.23
C GLY A 636 -5.40 -17.34 -10.96
N TYR A 637 -5.15 -18.64 -10.96
CA TYR A 637 -5.81 -19.61 -10.09
C TYR A 637 -4.85 -20.70 -9.57
N TYR A 638 -5.28 -21.39 -8.52
CA TYR A 638 -4.55 -22.51 -7.92
C TYR A 638 -4.43 -23.70 -8.86
N ASP A 639 -5.39 -23.89 -9.75
CA ASP A 639 -5.45 -25.02 -10.67
C ASP A 639 -6.14 -24.64 -11.99
N ALA A 640 -6.04 -25.56 -12.97
CA ALA A 640 -6.67 -25.39 -14.26
C ALA A 640 -8.22 -25.36 -14.22
N TYR A 641 -8.83 -25.78 -13.11
CA TYR A 641 -10.29 -25.73 -12.90
C TYR A 641 -10.78 -24.33 -12.52
N LYS A 642 -9.87 -23.41 -12.18
CA LYS A 642 -10.14 -22.00 -11.91
C LYS A 642 -11.11 -21.75 -10.75
N THR A 643 -11.00 -22.59 -9.71
CA THR A 643 -11.90 -22.55 -8.54
C THR A 643 -11.44 -21.57 -7.46
N VAL A 644 -10.13 -21.54 -7.18
CA VAL A 644 -9.52 -20.68 -6.15
C VAL A 644 -8.52 -19.74 -6.82
N LYS A 645 -8.68 -18.43 -6.59
CA LYS A 645 -7.73 -17.42 -7.09
C LYS A 645 -6.44 -17.44 -6.28
N VAL A 646 -5.31 -17.19 -6.95
CA VAL A 646 -4.06 -16.88 -6.23
C VAL A 646 -4.10 -15.44 -5.71
N ASP A 647 -3.50 -15.23 -4.54
CA ASP A 647 -3.25 -13.91 -3.96
C ASP A 647 -1.76 -13.75 -3.65
N THR A 648 -1.31 -12.61 -3.13
CA THR A 648 0.12 -12.36 -2.81
C THR A 648 0.62 -13.11 -1.57
N SER A 649 -0.26 -13.85 -0.87
CA SER A 649 0.04 -14.71 0.27
C SER A 649 0.12 -16.20 -0.09
N SER A 650 -0.32 -16.61 -1.29
CA SER A 650 -0.28 -18.01 -1.74
C SER A 650 1.15 -18.57 -1.73
N ILE A 651 1.30 -19.82 -1.33
CA ILE A 651 2.60 -20.48 -1.12
C ILE A 651 2.83 -21.51 -2.23
N TYR A 652 3.93 -21.35 -2.98
CA TYR A 652 4.28 -22.19 -4.13
C TYR A 652 5.39 -23.18 -3.77
N ASP A 653 5.37 -24.34 -4.40
CA ASP A 653 6.56 -25.19 -4.53
C ASP A 653 7.57 -24.45 -5.43
N VAL A 654 8.75 -24.12 -4.88
CA VAL A 654 9.78 -23.37 -5.59
C VAL A 654 10.94 -24.27 -6.07
N ALA A 655 10.65 -25.51 -6.47
CA ALA A 655 11.62 -26.47 -6.96
C ALA A 655 12.68 -25.87 -7.93
N SER A 656 13.95 -26.21 -7.68
CA SER A 656 15.17 -25.61 -8.24
C SER A 656 15.53 -24.20 -7.78
N LEU A 657 14.60 -23.32 -7.36
CA LEU A 657 15.00 -22.14 -6.56
C LEU A 657 15.51 -22.54 -5.17
N THR A 658 15.12 -23.72 -4.66
CA THR A 658 15.66 -24.30 -3.43
C THR A 658 17.20 -24.29 -3.40
N LYS A 659 17.86 -24.53 -4.54
CA LYS A 659 19.32 -24.49 -4.67
C LYS A 659 19.91 -23.17 -4.16
N VAL A 660 19.38 -22.05 -4.65
CA VAL A 660 19.89 -20.70 -4.32
C VAL A 660 19.29 -20.12 -3.05
N LEU A 661 18.11 -20.58 -2.64
CA LEU A 661 17.45 -20.14 -1.40
C LEU A 661 17.90 -20.92 -0.16
N SER A 662 18.50 -22.10 -0.33
CA SER A 662 18.86 -23.00 0.77
C SER A 662 20.33 -23.46 0.69
N THR A 663 20.65 -24.44 -0.16
CA THR A 663 21.97 -25.07 -0.18
C THR A 663 23.11 -24.12 -0.50
N THR A 664 22.93 -23.23 -1.46
CA THR A 664 23.95 -22.24 -1.82
C THR A 664 24.21 -21.27 -0.67
N LEU A 665 23.17 -20.80 0.02
CA LEU A 665 23.34 -19.96 1.22
C LEU A 665 24.11 -20.68 2.32
N ALA A 666 23.79 -21.96 2.55
CA ALA A 666 24.49 -22.78 3.53
C ALA A 666 25.98 -22.98 3.16
N VAL A 667 26.27 -23.30 1.90
CA VAL A 667 27.65 -23.45 1.40
C VAL A 667 28.43 -22.14 1.50
N MET A 668 27.83 -21.00 1.12
CA MET A 668 28.43 -19.67 1.28
C MET A 668 28.79 -19.39 2.74
N ARG A 669 27.91 -19.74 3.68
CA ARG A 669 28.14 -19.54 5.11
C ARG A 669 29.29 -20.40 5.63
N LEU A 670 29.32 -21.68 5.25
CA LEU A 670 30.37 -22.60 5.67
C LEU A 670 31.72 -22.23 5.05
N TYR A 671 31.72 -21.71 3.82
CA TYR A 671 32.90 -21.13 3.18
C TYR A 671 33.43 -19.91 3.96
N GLU A 672 32.58 -18.95 4.30
CA GLU A 672 32.96 -17.79 5.12
C GLU A 672 33.53 -18.16 6.49
N GLN A 673 32.96 -19.20 7.10
CA GLN A 673 33.41 -19.74 8.38
C GLN A 673 34.68 -20.58 8.26
N LYS A 674 35.23 -20.75 7.04
CA LYS A 674 36.38 -21.61 6.72
C LYS A 674 36.17 -23.09 7.10
N LYS A 675 34.91 -23.50 7.25
CA LYS A 675 34.54 -24.91 7.49
C LYS A 675 34.45 -25.69 6.19
N LEU A 676 34.17 -25.00 5.09
CA LEU A 676 34.12 -25.55 3.74
C LEU A 676 35.15 -24.82 2.86
N ASP A 677 35.86 -25.59 2.06
CA ASP A 677 36.82 -25.15 1.06
C ASP A 677 36.33 -25.65 -0.30
N LEU A 678 36.25 -24.74 -1.27
CA LEU A 678 35.66 -25.02 -2.58
C LEU A 678 36.55 -25.91 -3.45
N ASP A 679 37.86 -25.93 -3.20
CA ASP A 679 38.81 -26.73 -3.99
C ASP A 679 39.09 -28.10 -3.37
N LYS A 680 38.53 -28.37 -2.19
CA LYS A 680 38.49 -29.69 -1.57
C LYS A 680 37.48 -30.61 -2.26
N THR A 681 37.71 -31.90 -2.11
CA THR A 681 36.94 -32.96 -2.77
C THR A 681 35.83 -33.50 -1.86
N LEU A 682 34.84 -34.17 -2.46
CA LEU A 682 33.78 -34.84 -1.71
C LEU A 682 34.32 -35.85 -0.70
N GLY A 683 35.36 -36.62 -1.01
CA GLY A 683 35.95 -37.62 -0.11
C GLY A 683 36.56 -37.04 1.17
N GLN A 684 36.94 -35.77 1.14
CA GLN A 684 37.44 -35.06 2.32
C GLN A 684 36.31 -34.67 3.28
N TYR A 685 35.07 -34.55 2.79
CA TYR A 685 33.90 -34.19 3.59
C TYR A 685 32.99 -35.38 3.88
N LEU A 686 32.72 -36.23 2.90
CA LEU A 686 31.74 -37.30 2.96
C LEU A 686 32.44 -38.67 2.98
N PRO A 687 32.41 -39.40 4.10
CA PRO A 687 32.98 -40.74 4.16
C PRO A 687 32.37 -41.71 3.13
N MET A 688 31.07 -41.59 2.85
CA MET A 688 30.30 -42.44 1.93
C MET A 688 30.76 -42.42 0.47
N VAL A 689 31.59 -41.44 0.05
CA VAL A 689 32.08 -41.38 -1.34
C VAL A 689 33.50 -41.94 -1.49
N ARG A 690 34.20 -42.26 -0.40
CA ARG A 690 35.59 -42.74 -0.46
C ARG A 690 35.66 -44.11 -1.15
N GLY A 691 36.63 -44.29 -2.03
CA GLY A 691 36.76 -45.47 -2.88
C GLY A 691 35.81 -45.49 -4.08
N THR A 692 34.96 -44.48 -4.26
CA THR A 692 34.11 -44.33 -5.46
C THR A 692 34.74 -43.35 -6.45
N ASP A 693 34.26 -43.35 -7.70
CA ASP A 693 34.65 -42.36 -8.71
C ASP A 693 34.19 -40.92 -8.37
N LYS A 694 33.36 -40.75 -7.32
CA LYS A 694 32.90 -39.46 -6.78
C LYS A 694 33.87 -38.84 -5.78
N GLU A 695 34.79 -39.62 -5.23
CA GLU A 695 35.70 -39.20 -4.15
C GLU A 695 36.43 -37.89 -4.47
N ASN A 696 36.90 -37.77 -5.71
CA ASN A 696 37.76 -36.68 -6.15
C ASN A 696 37.02 -35.49 -6.78
N LEU A 697 35.68 -35.47 -6.76
CA LEU A 697 34.90 -34.34 -7.27
C LEU A 697 35.04 -33.14 -6.35
N LYS A 698 35.38 -31.96 -6.90
CA LYS A 698 35.54 -30.73 -6.12
C LYS A 698 34.21 -30.04 -5.84
N ILE A 699 34.08 -29.43 -4.66
CA ILE A 699 32.90 -28.63 -4.28
C ILE A 699 32.59 -27.53 -5.31
N ARG A 700 33.63 -26.86 -5.82
CA ARG A 700 33.52 -25.85 -6.88
C ARG A 700 32.82 -26.39 -8.13
N ASP A 701 33.18 -27.59 -8.58
CA ASP A 701 32.65 -28.18 -9.81
C ASP A 701 31.17 -28.58 -9.66
N LEU A 702 30.75 -28.94 -8.44
CA LEU A 702 29.35 -29.23 -8.11
C LEU A 702 28.49 -27.95 -8.20
N LEU A 703 28.94 -26.85 -7.61
CA LEU A 703 28.24 -25.55 -7.66
C LEU A 703 28.09 -25.00 -9.08
N LEU A 704 29.00 -25.36 -9.98
CA LEU A 704 29.05 -24.94 -11.37
C LEU A 704 28.40 -25.94 -12.34
N HIS A 705 27.88 -27.08 -11.85
CA HIS A 705 27.31 -28.16 -12.67
C HIS A 705 28.28 -28.69 -13.75
N GLN A 706 29.54 -28.91 -13.35
CA GLN A 706 30.61 -29.40 -14.23
C GLN A 706 31.39 -30.57 -13.61
N ALA A 707 30.86 -31.17 -12.54
CA ALA A 707 31.45 -32.34 -11.88
C ALA A 707 31.33 -33.64 -12.71
N GLY A 708 30.52 -33.63 -13.78
CA GLY A 708 30.33 -34.76 -14.68
C GLY A 708 29.24 -35.75 -14.26
N LEU A 709 28.43 -35.41 -13.26
CA LEU A 709 27.30 -36.20 -12.78
C LEU A 709 26.17 -36.33 -13.83
N LYS A 710 25.31 -37.33 -13.68
CA LYS A 710 24.05 -37.42 -14.45
C LYS A 710 23.14 -36.26 -14.12
N SER A 711 22.39 -35.77 -15.11
CA SER A 711 21.47 -34.64 -14.92
C SER A 711 20.37 -34.95 -13.89
N TRP A 712 19.74 -36.12 -14.01
CA TRP A 712 18.64 -36.57 -13.16
C TRP A 712 18.54 -38.10 -13.14
N ILE A 713 18.06 -38.67 -12.04
CA ILE A 713 17.79 -40.11 -11.89
C ILE A 713 16.34 -40.31 -11.42
N PRO A 714 15.50 -41.08 -12.14
CA PRO A 714 14.11 -41.32 -11.76
C PRO A 714 13.98 -42.44 -10.72
N PHE A 715 14.50 -42.25 -9.51
CA PHE A 715 14.58 -43.28 -8.45
C PHE A 715 13.25 -44.01 -8.20
N TYR A 716 12.13 -43.32 -8.33
CA TYR A 716 10.80 -43.88 -8.12
C TYR A 716 10.44 -45.02 -9.09
N ARG A 717 11.06 -45.08 -10.28
CA ARG A 717 10.78 -46.15 -11.25
C ARG A 717 11.25 -47.52 -10.74
N ASP A 718 12.31 -47.55 -9.94
CA ASP A 718 12.84 -48.78 -9.33
C ASP A 718 11.95 -49.29 -8.17
N THR A 719 10.91 -48.54 -7.82
CA THR A 719 9.93 -48.90 -6.78
C THR A 719 8.64 -49.50 -7.34
N TYR A 720 8.55 -49.65 -8.66
CA TYR A 720 7.35 -50.18 -9.29
C TYR A 720 7.18 -51.69 -9.09
N ASP A 721 5.93 -52.14 -8.99
CA ASP A 721 5.54 -53.53 -9.08
C ASP A 721 5.43 -53.99 -10.55
N SER A 722 5.07 -55.26 -10.76
CA SER A 722 4.89 -55.84 -12.09
C SER A 722 3.78 -55.18 -12.92
N THR A 723 2.92 -54.36 -12.31
CA THR A 723 1.86 -53.59 -12.99
C THR A 723 2.28 -52.17 -13.34
N GLY A 724 3.51 -51.77 -13.01
CA GLY A 724 4.02 -50.43 -13.24
C GLY A 724 3.50 -49.39 -12.24
N LYS A 725 3.03 -49.82 -11.06
CA LYS A 725 2.55 -48.95 -9.97
C LYS A 725 3.48 -49.01 -8.76
N PRO A 726 3.48 -48.01 -7.86
CA PRO A 726 4.31 -48.06 -6.66
C PRO A 726 4.03 -49.32 -5.82
N SER A 727 5.08 -50.10 -5.57
CA SER A 727 4.99 -51.37 -4.86
C SER A 727 4.58 -51.20 -3.41
N THR A 728 3.64 -52.02 -2.95
CA THR A 728 3.24 -52.10 -1.53
C THR A 728 4.33 -52.68 -0.62
N MET A 729 5.40 -53.25 -1.19
CA MET A 729 6.60 -53.67 -0.45
C MET A 729 7.55 -52.48 -0.16
N VAL A 730 7.35 -51.35 -0.84
CA VAL A 730 8.16 -50.13 -0.67
C VAL A 730 7.36 -49.01 -0.03
N PHE A 731 6.04 -48.95 -0.29
CA PHE A 731 5.14 -47.93 0.25
C PHE A 731 3.99 -48.49 1.07
N SER A 732 3.65 -47.78 2.14
CA SER A 732 2.46 -47.98 2.97
C SER A 732 1.50 -46.79 2.83
N LYS A 733 0.20 -47.05 2.99
CA LYS A 733 -0.82 -45.98 3.03
C LYS A 733 -0.83 -45.19 4.34
N VAL A 734 -0.29 -45.77 5.40
CA VAL A 734 -0.25 -45.20 6.75
C VAL A 734 1.17 -45.24 7.30
N ALA A 735 1.52 -44.27 8.14
CA ALA A 735 2.78 -44.30 8.86
C ALA A 735 2.81 -45.53 9.78
N ALA A 736 3.88 -46.31 9.71
CA ALA A 736 4.04 -47.55 10.48
C ALA A 736 5.51 -47.79 10.81
N PRO A 737 5.85 -48.65 11.79
CA PRO A 737 7.24 -49.07 12.01
C PRO A 737 7.88 -49.57 10.71
N GLY A 738 9.02 -48.98 10.34
CA GLY A 738 9.72 -49.27 9.08
C GLY A 738 9.21 -48.52 7.84
N TYR A 739 8.10 -47.77 7.92
CA TYR A 739 7.52 -46.93 6.85
C TYR A 739 7.25 -45.52 7.36
N THR A 740 8.31 -44.72 7.51
CA THR A 740 8.24 -43.41 8.16
C THR A 740 8.50 -42.22 7.25
N VAL A 741 8.86 -42.44 5.97
CA VAL A 741 9.25 -41.34 5.06
C VAL A 741 8.04 -40.89 4.24
N PRO A 742 7.43 -39.72 4.52
CA PRO A 742 6.26 -39.26 3.78
C PRO A 742 6.66 -38.76 2.38
N VAL A 743 6.10 -39.37 1.33
CA VAL A 743 6.35 -38.96 -0.08
C VAL A 743 5.16 -38.24 -0.71
N ALA A 744 3.94 -38.48 -0.20
CA ALA A 744 2.70 -37.82 -0.58
C ALA A 744 1.64 -37.99 0.52
N GLN A 745 0.44 -37.42 0.31
CA GLN A 745 -0.68 -37.67 1.21
C GLN A 745 -1.01 -39.17 1.22
N ASN A 746 -1.07 -39.76 2.42
CA ASN A 746 -1.34 -41.18 2.64
C ASN A 746 -0.39 -42.12 1.86
N MET A 747 0.89 -41.74 1.74
CA MET A 747 1.91 -42.56 1.09
C MET A 747 3.25 -42.40 1.81
N TYR A 748 3.69 -43.46 2.47
CA TYR A 748 4.89 -43.51 3.30
C TYR A 748 5.85 -44.56 2.76
N MET A 749 7.05 -44.15 2.36
CA MET A 749 8.10 -45.04 1.91
C MET A 749 8.80 -45.71 3.09
N ARG A 750 9.29 -46.92 2.86
CA ARG A 750 10.15 -47.63 3.83
C ARG A 750 11.36 -46.80 4.23
N SER A 751 11.67 -46.82 5.52
CA SER A 751 12.62 -45.89 6.17
C SER A 751 14.06 -46.03 5.69
N ASP A 752 14.45 -47.23 5.25
CA ASP A 752 15.77 -47.63 4.76
C ASP A 752 15.98 -47.33 3.26
N TYR A 753 14.94 -46.95 2.49
CA TYR A 753 15.08 -46.76 1.04
C TYR A 753 15.96 -45.56 0.64
N LYS A 754 16.17 -44.60 1.56
CA LYS A 754 17.12 -43.50 1.34
C LYS A 754 18.54 -44.01 1.04
N ASP A 755 18.92 -45.17 1.59
CA ASP A 755 20.20 -45.81 1.29
C ASP A 755 20.26 -46.31 -0.16
N SER A 756 19.12 -46.76 -0.72
CA SER A 756 19.03 -47.17 -2.12
C SER A 756 19.12 -45.99 -3.07
N VAL A 757 18.53 -44.84 -2.71
CA VAL A 757 18.71 -43.57 -3.44
C VAL A 757 20.20 -43.21 -3.49
N TRP A 758 20.87 -43.18 -2.34
CA TRP A 758 22.31 -42.89 -2.28
C TRP A 758 23.17 -43.91 -3.02
N LYS A 759 22.90 -45.20 -2.87
CA LYS A 759 23.60 -46.27 -3.60
C LYS A 759 23.48 -46.08 -5.12
N THR A 760 22.31 -45.70 -5.60
CA THR A 760 22.08 -45.42 -7.02
C THR A 760 22.86 -44.20 -7.49
N ILE A 761 22.91 -43.13 -6.69
CA ILE A 761 23.73 -41.93 -6.98
C ILE A 761 25.22 -42.29 -7.05
N LEU A 762 25.74 -43.00 -6.05
CA LEU A 762 27.16 -43.38 -5.96
C LEU A 762 27.59 -44.28 -7.13
N ASN A 763 26.74 -45.22 -7.52
CA ASN A 763 27.01 -46.15 -8.63
C ASN A 763 26.75 -45.54 -10.02
N SER A 764 26.12 -44.36 -10.11
CA SER A 764 25.86 -43.73 -11.40
C SER A 764 27.17 -43.25 -12.05
N PRO A 765 27.41 -43.47 -13.34
CA PRO A 765 28.68 -43.10 -13.98
C PRO A 765 28.83 -41.58 -14.18
N LEU A 766 30.09 -41.12 -14.22
CA LEU A 766 30.46 -39.73 -14.54
C LEU A 766 30.53 -39.48 -16.06
N GLU A 767 29.38 -39.52 -16.73
CA GLU A 767 29.27 -39.46 -18.20
C GLU A 767 29.56 -38.07 -18.80
N ASN A 768 29.60 -37.00 -17.99
CA ASN A 768 29.64 -35.60 -18.47
C ASN A 768 30.91 -34.82 -18.10
N ARG A 769 32.02 -35.50 -17.77
CA ARG A 769 33.26 -34.83 -17.34
C ARG A 769 33.74 -33.81 -18.37
N GLY A 770 34.10 -32.62 -17.89
CA GLY A 770 34.61 -31.52 -18.72
C GLY A 770 33.54 -30.75 -19.51
N ARG A 771 32.24 -31.07 -19.32
CA ARG A 771 31.12 -30.35 -19.93
C ARG A 771 30.19 -29.80 -18.85
N TYR A 772 29.49 -28.72 -19.18
CA TYR A 772 28.40 -28.20 -18.36
C TYR A 772 27.14 -29.04 -18.61
N VAL A 773 26.63 -29.68 -17.56
CA VAL A 773 25.34 -30.39 -17.57
C VAL A 773 24.63 -30.09 -16.25
N TYR A 774 23.49 -29.40 -16.33
CA TYR A 774 22.67 -29.11 -15.16
C TYR A 774 22.26 -30.43 -14.48
N SER A 775 22.73 -30.64 -13.25
CA SER A 775 22.53 -31.88 -12.50
C SER A 775 21.97 -31.62 -11.10
N ASP A 776 20.89 -32.32 -10.78
CA ASP A 776 20.33 -32.29 -9.42
C ASP A 776 21.23 -33.00 -8.42
N LEU A 777 22.00 -34.01 -8.87
CA LEU A 777 22.89 -34.80 -8.04
C LEU A 777 24.00 -33.96 -7.40
N ASP A 778 24.42 -32.87 -8.04
CA ASP A 778 25.37 -31.93 -7.45
C ASP A 778 24.87 -31.42 -6.08
N PHE A 779 23.58 -31.10 -6.01
CA PHE A 779 22.97 -30.50 -4.83
C PHE A 779 22.53 -31.53 -3.78
N TYR A 780 22.38 -32.81 -4.15
CA TYR A 780 22.33 -33.90 -3.15
C TYR A 780 23.63 -33.95 -2.35
N PHE A 781 24.78 -33.98 -3.04
CA PHE A 781 26.07 -34.00 -2.36
C PHE A 781 26.33 -32.73 -1.55
N LEU A 782 26.02 -31.55 -2.09
CA LEU A 782 26.21 -30.29 -1.36
C LEU A 782 25.34 -30.23 -0.09
N ALA A 783 24.09 -30.69 -0.14
CA ALA A 783 23.26 -30.82 1.05
C ALA A 783 23.88 -31.78 2.07
N ALA A 784 24.32 -32.97 1.64
CA ALA A 784 24.99 -33.92 2.52
C ALA A 784 26.27 -33.35 3.16
N VAL A 785 27.06 -32.55 2.42
CA VAL A 785 28.25 -31.85 2.96
C VAL A 785 27.83 -30.85 4.05
N VAL A 786 26.75 -30.09 3.83
CA VAL A 786 26.22 -29.17 4.85
C VAL A 786 25.81 -29.94 6.10
N GLU A 787 25.08 -31.04 5.95
CA GLU A 787 24.63 -31.86 7.09
C GLU A 787 25.81 -32.46 7.85
N GLN A 788 26.79 -33.00 7.12
CA GLN A 788 28.01 -33.58 7.70
C GLN A 788 28.86 -32.55 8.46
N LEU A 789 28.95 -31.31 7.97
CA LEU A 789 29.75 -30.25 8.60
C LEU A 789 29.03 -29.54 9.76
N THR A 790 27.70 -29.58 9.79
CA THR A 790 26.89 -28.82 10.76
C THR A 790 26.24 -29.71 11.81
N GLY A 791 26.08 -31.01 11.53
CA GLY A 791 25.29 -31.95 12.34
C GLY A 791 23.78 -31.68 12.30
N LYS A 792 23.30 -30.83 11.38
CA LYS A 792 21.89 -30.44 11.25
C LYS A 792 21.41 -30.76 9.85
N THR A 793 20.15 -31.18 9.72
CA THR A 793 19.50 -31.29 8.41
C THR A 793 19.43 -29.92 7.72
N LEU A 794 19.42 -29.92 6.39
CA LEU A 794 19.50 -28.68 5.62
C LEU A 794 18.38 -27.69 6.00
N ASP A 795 17.13 -28.17 6.14
CA ASP A 795 15.96 -27.37 6.48
C ASP A 795 16.09 -26.67 7.84
N VAL A 796 16.58 -27.38 8.85
CA VAL A 796 16.85 -26.83 10.19
C VAL A 796 17.95 -25.78 10.11
N TYR A 797 19.06 -26.09 9.44
CA TYR A 797 20.20 -25.20 9.35
C TYR A 797 19.83 -23.87 8.66
N VAL A 798 19.18 -23.91 7.49
CA VAL A 798 18.86 -22.66 6.78
C VAL A 798 17.76 -21.85 7.46
N ASN A 799 16.82 -22.50 8.15
CA ASN A 799 15.79 -21.82 8.92
C ASN A 799 16.41 -21.03 10.09
N GLU A 800 17.34 -21.63 10.84
CA GLU A 800 18.03 -20.97 11.95
C GLU A 800 19.01 -19.89 11.49
N GLN A 801 19.76 -20.13 10.42
CA GLN A 801 20.81 -19.22 9.97
C GLN A 801 20.27 -18.02 9.17
N PHE A 802 19.14 -18.20 8.46
CA PHE A 802 18.64 -17.21 7.50
C PHE A 802 17.17 -16.89 7.69
N TYR A 803 16.25 -17.86 7.58
CA TYR A 803 14.82 -17.53 7.48
C TYR A 803 14.25 -16.89 8.74
N GLN A 804 14.49 -17.49 9.93
CA GLN A 804 14.04 -16.94 11.20
C GLN A 804 14.70 -15.58 11.50
N PRO A 805 16.04 -15.42 11.41
CA PRO A 805 16.64 -14.14 11.75
C PRO A 805 16.37 -13.02 10.73
N MET A 806 15.95 -13.34 9.51
CA MET A 806 15.46 -12.36 8.52
C MET A 806 13.98 -12.01 8.73
N GLY A 807 13.26 -12.76 9.57
CA GLY A 807 11.82 -12.58 9.80
C GLY A 807 10.93 -13.12 8.67
N LEU A 808 11.41 -14.09 7.89
CA LEU A 808 10.67 -14.67 6.76
C LEU A 808 9.64 -15.68 7.27
N LYS A 809 8.36 -15.40 7.03
CA LYS A 809 7.25 -16.15 7.63
C LYS A 809 6.67 -17.20 6.69
N ASN A 810 6.80 -17.03 5.38
CA ASN A 810 6.14 -17.81 4.33
C ASN A 810 7.09 -18.75 3.58
N ILE A 811 8.39 -18.77 3.91
CA ILE A 811 9.38 -19.71 3.38
C ILE A 811 9.62 -20.87 4.35
N THR A 812 9.55 -22.11 3.85
CA THR A 812 9.78 -23.31 4.67
C THR A 812 9.94 -24.57 3.82
N TYR A 813 10.64 -25.58 4.35
CA TYR A 813 10.41 -26.98 3.98
C TYR A 813 9.16 -27.49 4.71
N HIS A 814 8.54 -28.56 4.22
CA HIS A 814 7.34 -29.16 4.85
C HIS A 814 6.20 -28.16 5.13
N PRO A 815 5.61 -27.55 4.08
CA PRO A 815 4.67 -26.44 4.26
C PRO A 815 3.41 -26.83 5.05
N LEU A 816 2.97 -28.10 5.00
CA LEU A 816 1.82 -28.60 5.75
C LEU A 816 2.04 -28.64 7.27
N ALA A 817 3.29 -28.56 7.75
CA ALA A 817 3.58 -28.42 9.18
C ALA A 817 3.36 -26.99 9.69
N LYS A 818 3.28 -26.00 8.78
CA LYS A 818 3.23 -24.57 9.12
C LYS A 818 1.99 -23.85 8.60
N PHE A 819 1.43 -24.30 7.49
CA PHE A 819 0.32 -23.62 6.81
C PHE A 819 -0.85 -24.57 6.56
N PRO A 820 -2.10 -24.07 6.64
CA PRO A 820 -3.25 -24.84 6.21
C PRO A 820 -3.15 -25.11 4.70
N LYS A 821 -3.64 -26.29 4.28
CA LYS A 821 -3.57 -26.75 2.87
C LYS A 821 -4.13 -25.71 1.88
N ASN A 822 -5.20 -24.99 2.22
CA ASN A 822 -5.80 -23.96 1.36
C ASN A 822 -4.91 -22.71 1.09
N LYS A 823 -3.79 -22.54 1.81
CA LYS A 823 -2.79 -21.50 1.52
C LYS A 823 -1.68 -21.97 0.58
N ILE A 824 -1.62 -23.26 0.27
CA ILE A 824 -0.60 -23.86 -0.58
C ILE A 824 -1.18 -24.08 -1.97
N VAL A 825 -0.41 -23.76 -3.00
CA VAL A 825 -0.81 -23.97 -4.39
C VAL A 825 -0.55 -25.43 -4.77
N PRO A 826 -1.51 -26.17 -5.36
CA PRO A 826 -1.29 -27.53 -5.81
C PRO A 826 -0.30 -27.55 -6.99
N THR A 827 0.59 -28.55 -7.00
CA THR A 827 1.75 -28.52 -7.89
C THR A 827 1.53 -29.29 -9.18
N GLU A 828 1.23 -30.59 -9.13
CA GLU A 828 1.03 -31.45 -10.32
C GLU A 828 -0.04 -32.50 -10.03
N ASN A 829 -0.78 -32.93 -11.05
CA ASN A 829 -1.52 -34.19 -11.00
C ASN A 829 -0.60 -35.37 -11.36
N ASP A 830 0.14 -35.88 -10.38
CA ASP A 830 1.12 -36.95 -10.57
C ASP A 830 0.41 -38.31 -10.67
N MET A 831 0.10 -38.70 -11.91
CA MET A 831 -0.59 -39.95 -12.24
C MET A 831 0.36 -41.06 -12.72
N TYR A 832 1.67 -40.91 -12.48
CA TYR A 832 2.68 -41.91 -12.86
C TYR A 832 3.45 -42.42 -11.64
N PHE A 833 3.65 -41.63 -10.60
CA PHE A 833 4.28 -42.05 -9.35
C PHE A 833 3.28 -42.05 -8.20
N ARG A 834 2.86 -40.87 -7.71
CA ARG A 834 2.06 -40.79 -6.47
C ARG A 834 0.57 -41.09 -6.66
N MET A 835 0.11 -41.20 -7.91
CA MET A 835 -1.27 -41.50 -8.32
C MET A 835 -2.29 -40.53 -7.72
N GLN A 836 -1.92 -39.25 -7.58
CA GLN A 836 -2.73 -38.22 -6.94
C GLN A 836 -2.24 -36.82 -7.31
N THR A 837 -3.08 -35.80 -7.03
CA THR A 837 -2.64 -34.40 -7.06
C THR A 837 -1.71 -34.11 -5.89
N VAL A 838 -0.48 -33.71 -6.22
CA VAL A 838 0.55 -33.30 -5.27
C VAL A 838 0.21 -31.91 -4.73
N HIS A 839 -0.06 -31.82 -3.43
CA HIS A 839 -0.47 -30.59 -2.78
C HIS A 839 0.10 -30.52 -1.36
N GLY A 840 1.08 -29.64 -1.14
CA GLY A 840 1.78 -29.48 0.14
C GLY A 840 2.92 -30.46 0.39
N TYR A 841 3.25 -31.27 -0.62
CA TYR A 841 4.43 -32.13 -0.69
C TYR A 841 5.30 -31.67 -1.86
N VAL A 842 6.62 -31.82 -1.73
CA VAL A 842 7.55 -31.46 -2.81
C VAL A 842 7.23 -32.23 -4.09
N HIS A 843 7.19 -31.52 -5.23
CA HIS A 843 6.93 -32.14 -6.52
C HIS A 843 8.05 -33.08 -6.96
N ASP A 844 9.31 -32.67 -6.80
CA ASP A 844 10.46 -33.47 -7.21
C ASP A 844 10.44 -34.86 -6.53
N GLN A 845 10.42 -35.90 -7.35
CA GLN A 845 10.21 -37.27 -6.88
C GLN A 845 11.40 -37.73 -6.03
N GLY A 846 12.62 -37.40 -6.43
CA GLY A 846 13.83 -37.73 -5.68
C GLY A 846 13.86 -37.03 -4.31
N ALA A 847 13.52 -35.75 -4.25
CA ALA A 847 13.43 -35.00 -2.99
C ALA A 847 12.31 -35.55 -2.10
N SER A 848 11.18 -35.95 -2.68
CA SER A 848 10.10 -36.60 -1.93
C SER A 848 10.58 -37.90 -1.29
N MET A 849 11.35 -38.72 -2.01
CA MET A 849 11.95 -39.97 -1.51
C MET A 849 13.06 -39.73 -0.49
N MET A 850 13.66 -38.54 -0.43
CA MET A 850 14.54 -38.13 0.68
C MET A 850 13.77 -37.68 1.93
N GLY A 851 12.44 -37.69 1.88
CA GLY A 851 11.58 -37.22 2.94
C GLY A 851 11.28 -35.73 2.87
N GLY A 852 11.36 -35.10 1.69
CA GLY A 852 10.93 -33.72 1.48
C GLY A 852 12.01 -32.65 1.65
N VAL A 853 13.20 -33.01 2.17
CA VAL A 853 14.35 -32.12 2.34
C VAL A 853 15.48 -32.59 1.44
N ALA A 854 15.76 -31.84 0.38
CA ALA A 854 16.90 -32.06 -0.50
C ALA A 854 17.54 -30.72 -0.90
N GLY A 855 18.76 -30.76 -1.43
CA GLY A 855 19.47 -29.54 -1.81
C GLY A 855 18.95 -28.89 -3.09
N HIS A 856 18.34 -29.68 -3.97
CA HIS A 856 17.84 -29.19 -5.27
C HIS A 856 16.36 -28.79 -5.24
N ALA A 857 15.57 -29.34 -4.31
CA ALA A 857 14.12 -29.14 -4.20
C ALA A 857 13.61 -29.40 -2.77
N GLY A 858 12.38 -28.98 -2.47
CA GLY A 858 11.72 -29.21 -1.17
C GLY A 858 11.22 -27.94 -0.48
N LEU A 859 11.69 -26.77 -0.93
CA LEU A 859 11.33 -25.49 -0.36
C LEU A 859 10.01 -24.97 -0.95
N PHE A 860 9.19 -24.37 -0.10
CA PHE A 860 7.97 -23.67 -0.45
C PHE A 860 8.07 -22.21 0.00
N ALA A 861 7.55 -21.28 -0.80
CA ALA A 861 7.60 -19.85 -0.50
C ALA A 861 6.51 -19.04 -1.24
N ASN A 862 6.22 -17.84 -0.76
CA ASN A 862 5.58 -16.79 -1.56
C ASN A 862 6.66 -15.88 -2.21
N ALA A 863 6.25 -15.03 -3.17
CA ALA A 863 7.19 -14.21 -3.93
C ALA A 863 7.91 -13.16 -3.06
N TRP A 864 7.26 -12.65 -2.01
CA TRP A 864 7.84 -11.65 -1.11
C TRP A 864 9.04 -12.18 -0.33
N ASP A 865 8.93 -13.37 0.28
CA ASP A 865 10.02 -13.95 1.07
C ASP A 865 11.22 -14.35 0.20
N VAL A 866 10.95 -14.82 -1.03
CA VAL A 866 12.01 -15.04 -2.04
C VAL A 866 12.70 -13.72 -2.39
N ALA A 867 11.93 -12.65 -2.61
CA ALA A 867 12.48 -11.33 -2.92
C ALA A 867 13.33 -10.79 -1.76
N ALA A 868 12.96 -11.06 -0.51
CA ALA A 868 13.74 -10.65 0.66
C ALA A 868 15.12 -11.32 0.73
N VAL A 869 15.22 -12.62 0.40
CA VAL A 869 16.51 -13.33 0.28
C VAL A 869 17.37 -12.72 -0.82
N PHE A 870 16.79 -12.45 -1.98
CA PHE A 870 17.52 -11.83 -3.09
C PHE A 870 17.91 -10.38 -2.81
N GLN A 871 17.07 -9.62 -2.11
CA GLN A 871 17.38 -8.27 -1.65
C GLN A 871 18.55 -8.28 -0.65
N MET A 872 18.59 -9.25 0.27
CA MET A 872 19.71 -9.45 1.19
C MET A 872 21.03 -9.69 0.46
N LEU A 873 21.02 -10.53 -0.58
CA LEU A 873 22.20 -10.78 -1.42
C LEU A 873 22.59 -9.54 -2.24
N LEU A 874 21.62 -8.87 -2.86
CA LEU A 874 21.82 -7.67 -3.68
C LEU A 874 22.57 -6.56 -2.90
N GLN A 875 22.20 -6.34 -1.64
CA GLN A 875 22.76 -5.28 -0.80
C GLN A 875 23.98 -5.72 0.03
N GLY A 876 24.80 -6.62 -0.52
CA GLY A 876 26.09 -7.01 0.08
C GLY A 876 25.96 -7.80 1.38
N GLY A 877 24.85 -8.52 1.55
CA GLY A 877 24.66 -9.48 2.64
C GLY A 877 24.08 -8.88 3.90
N THR A 878 23.44 -7.71 3.83
CA THR A 878 22.68 -7.16 4.97
C THR A 878 21.18 -7.25 4.71
N TYR A 879 20.38 -7.40 5.74
CA TYR A 879 18.92 -7.27 5.65
C TYR A 879 18.34 -6.93 7.01
N ASN A 880 17.39 -6.00 7.05
CA ASN A 880 16.74 -5.49 8.24
C ASN A 880 17.74 -5.11 9.37
N GLY A 881 18.86 -4.48 8.98
CA GLY A 881 19.89 -4.02 9.92
C GLY A 881 20.81 -5.11 10.49
N LYS A 882 20.68 -6.36 10.02
CA LYS A 882 21.55 -7.51 10.36
C LYS A 882 22.43 -7.91 9.17
N ARG A 883 23.68 -8.27 9.43
CA ARG A 883 24.60 -8.82 8.42
C ARG A 883 24.52 -10.35 8.41
N PHE A 884 24.21 -10.90 7.25
CA PHE A 884 24.22 -12.32 6.94
C PHE A 884 25.49 -12.72 6.19
N PHE A 885 25.97 -11.95 5.22
CA PHE A 885 27.22 -12.27 4.52
C PHE A 885 28.16 -11.06 4.47
N LYS A 886 29.45 -11.33 4.26
CA LYS A 886 30.41 -10.35 3.77
C LYS A 886 30.15 -10.11 2.29
N GLU A 887 30.30 -8.87 1.88
CA GLU A 887 30.11 -8.45 0.50
C GLU A 887 31.05 -9.19 -0.45
N GLN A 888 32.29 -9.45 -0.02
CA GLN A 888 33.29 -10.19 -0.80
C GLN A 888 32.84 -11.62 -1.10
N THR A 889 32.16 -12.29 -0.17
CA THR A 889 31.66 -13.65 -0.37
C THR A 889 30.57 -13.67 -1.44
N ILE A 890 29.62 -12.73 -1.35
CA ILE A 890 28.55 -12.61 -2.36
C ILE A 890 29.16 -12.28 -3.72
N GLY A 891 30.07 -11.30 -3.77
CA GLY A 891 30.77 -10.93 -5.00
C GLY A 891 31.49 -12.11 -5.64
N TYR A 892 32.15 -12.95 -4.84
CA TYR A 892 32.85 -14.14 -5.34
C TYR A 892 31.88 -15.22 -5.85
N PHE A 893 30.80 -15.52 -5.11
CA PHE A 893 29.84 -16.56 -5.52
C PHE A 893 28.98 -16.14 -6.73
N THR A 894 28.70 -14.84 -6.87
CA THR A 894 27.85 -14.31 -7.95
C THR A 894 28.63 -13.88 -9.20
N ALA A 895 29.96 -13.92 -9.17
CA ALA A 895 30.82 -13.68 -10.33
C ALA A 895 30.78 -14.85 -11.33
N TYR A 896 31.12 -14.59 -12.61
CA TYR A 896 31.39 -15.67 -13.57
C TYR A 896 32.59 -16.50 -13.07
N ASN A 897 32.35 -17.79 -12.82
CA ASN A 897 33.35 -18.71 -12.25
C ASN A 897 33.62 -19.93 -13.14
N SER A 898 33.05 -20.00 -14.34
CA SER A 898 33.27 -21.09 -15.29
C SER A 898 33.74 -20.58 -16.65
N ARG A 899 34.73 -21.27 -17.23
CA ARG A 899 35.19 -21.04 -18.62
C ARG A 899 34.28 -21.70 -19.66
N ILE A 900 33.47 -22.67 -19.24
CA ILE A 900 32.66 -23.51 -20.14
C ILE A 900 31.15 -23.26 -20.00
N SER A 901 30.72 -22.42 -19.05
CA SER A 901 29.33 -22.02 -18.87
C SER A 901 29.24 -20.56 -18.39
N ARG A 902 28.02 -20.04 -18.30
CA ARG A 902 27.73 -18.70 -17.75
C ARG A 902 27.63 -18.67 -16.21
N ARG A 903 27.86 -19.80 -15.52
CA ARG A 903 27.49 -19.94 -14.10
C ARG A 903 28.37 -19.13 -13.15
N GLY A 904 27.72 -18.64 -12.09
CA GLY A 904 28.38 -18.37 -10.81
C GLY A 904 28.33 -19.61 -9.91
N LEU A 905 28.96 -19.54 -8.75
CA LEU A 905 28.96 -20.63 -7.78
C LEU A 905 27.56 -20.78 -7.17
N GLY A 906 26.78 -21.75 -7.67
CA GLY A 906 25.40 -21.98 -7.26
C GLY A 906 24.35 -21.09 -7.94
N PHE A 907 24.76 -20.02 -8.63
CA PHE A 907 23.86 -19.06 -9.29
C PHE A 907 23.94 -19.12 -10.82
N ASP A 908 22.81 -18.84 -11.47
CA ASP A 908 22.76 -18.47 -12.88
C ASP A 908 23.24 -17.02 -13.07
N LYS A 909 23.94 -16.77 -14.18
CA LYS A 909 24.13 -15.41 -14.72
C LYS A 909 23.53 -15.29 -16.12
N PRO A 910 23.29 -14.06 -16.63
CA PRO A 910 22.87 -13.85 -18.01
C PRO A 910 23.90 -14.35 -19.02
N GLU A 911 23.46 -14.58 -20.26
CA GLU A 911 24.38 -14.89 -21.37
C GLU A 911 25.15 -13.64 -21.84
N ALA A 912 26.29 -13.88 -22.49
CA ALA A 912 27.20 -12.83 -22.95
C ALA A 912 26.60 -12.00 -24.10
N GLU A 913 25.84 -12.62 -25.01
CA GLU A 913 25.04 -11.92 -26.00
C GLU A 913 23.56 -11.98 -25.60
N ALA A 914 22.82 -10.90 -25.86
CA ALA A 914 21.38 -10.89 -25.70
C ALA A 914 20.77 -11.50 -26.98
N ASN A 915 20.44 -12.79 -26.89
CA ASN A 915 19.67 -13.54 -27.87
C ASN A 915 18.64 -14.38 -27.13
N ASP A 916 17.53 -14.66 -27.81
CA ASP A 916 16.31 -15.29 -27.26
C ASP A 916 16.56 -16.77 -26.88
N SER A 917 17.33 -17.00 -25.82
CA SER A 917 17.64 -18.34 -25.27
C SER A 917 18.31 -18.32 -23.87
N GLY A 918 18.58 -17.15 -23.28
CA GLY A 918 19.21 -17.03 -21.96
C GLY A 918 18.24 -17.18 -20.78
N PRO A 919 18.74 -17.38 -19.54
CA PRO A 919 17.87 -17.54 -18.37
C PRO A 919 17.32 -16.21 -17.80
N ALA A 920 17.76 -15.07 -18.35
CA ALA A 920 17.45 -13.71 -17.91
C ALA A 920 17.01 -12.85 -19.11
N GLY A 921 16.18 -11.83 -18.84
CA GLY A 921 15.72 -10.85 -19.84
C GLY A 921 16.86 -10.04 -20.47
N GLU A 922 16.59 -9.47 -21.63
CA GLU A 922 17.56 -8.73 -22.44
C GLU A 922 17.99 -7.39 -21.83
N ARG A 923 17.21 -6.86 -20.87
CA ARG A 923 17.52 -5.60 -20.17
C ARG A 923 18.35 -5.77 -18.90
N THR A 924 18.60 -7.02 -18.47
CA THR A 924 19.45 -7.29 -17.30
C THR A 924 20.92 -6.92 -17.54
N SER A 925 21.63 -6.50 -16.48
CA SER A 925 23.07 -6.25 -16.56
C SER A 925 23.90 -7.53 -16.64
N GLY A 926 25.18 -7.43 -17.04
CA GLY A 926 26.12 -8.55 -16.92
C GLY A 926 26.46 -8.94 -15.48
N LEU A 927 26.15 -8.08 -14.49
CA LEU A 927 26.36 -8.34 -13.07
C LEU A 927 25.21 -9.10 -12.42
N ALA A 928 24.02 -9.14 -13.06
CA ALA A 928 22.87 -9.85 -12.55
C ALA A 928 23.17 -11.32 -12.24
N PHE A 929 22.49 -11.84 -11.22
CA PHE A 929 22.56 -13.23 -10.80
C PHE A 929 21.19 -13.71 -10.33
N GLY A 930 20.92 -14.99 -10.51
CA GLY A 930 19.59 -15.54 -10.31
C GLY A 930 19.52 -17.04 -10.38
N HIS A 931 18.31 -17.54 -10.53
CA HIS A 931 18.05 -18.93 -10.89
C HIS A 931 16.65 -19.10 -11.48
N GLN A 932 16.50 -20.06 -12.39
CA GLN A 932 15.19 -20.51 -12.87
C GLN A 932 14.74 -21.80 -12.15
N GLY A 933 13.47 -21.89 -11.80
CA GLY A 933 12.86 -23.05 -11.15
C GLY A 933 12.06 -23.94 -12.10
N PHE A 934 12.01 -25.23 -11.80
CA PHE A 934 11.30 -26.23 -12.61
C PHE A 934 9.78 -26.07 -12.54
N THR A 935 9.25 -25.63 -11.40
CA THR A 935 7.81 -25.37 -11.20
C THR A 935 7.31 -24.12 -11.92
N GLY A 936 8.15 -23.46 -12.73
CA GLY A 936 7.82 -22.23 -13.45
C GLY A 936 8.18 -20.97 -12.70
N THR A 937 9.08 -21.07 -11.73
CA THR A 937 9.52 -19.96 -10.89
C THR A 937 10.83 -19.36 -11.40
N CYS A 938 11.18 -18.14 -10.99
CA CYS A 938 12.53 -17.59 -11.09
C CYS A 938 12.72 -16.44 -10.10
N ALA A 939 13.98 -16.18 -9.75
CA ALA A 939 14.36 -15.03 -8.95
C ALA A 939 15.71 -14.49 -9.42
N TRP A 940 15.82 -13.16 -9.48
CA TRP A 940 16.96 -12.43 -9.99
C TRP A 940 17.25 -11.18 -9.15
N ALA A 941 18.53 -10.89 -8.97
CA ALA A 941 19.04 -9.65 -8.41
C ALA A 941 20.08 -9.05 -9.37
N ASP A 942 20.01 -7.74 -9.58
CA ASP A 942 20.91 -7.01 -10.47
C ASP A 942 21.64 -5.89 -9.71
N PRO A 943 22.91 -6.12 -9.32
CA PRO A 943 23.72 -5.14 -8.60
C PRO A 943 23.94 -3.81 -9.34
N GLU A 944 23.89 -3.80 -10.68
CA GLU A 944 24.10 -2.59 -11.45
C GLU A 944 22.88 -1.67 -11.40
N THR A 945 21.69 -2.25 -11.49
CA THR A 945 20.43 -1.51 -11.58
C THR A 945 19.69 -1.37 -10.24
N GLY A 946 20.10 -2.18 -9.24
CA GLY A 946 19.46 -2.26 -7.94
C GLY A 946 18.14 -3.04 -7.94
N VAL A 947 17.86 -3.81 -9.00
CA VAL A 947 16.57 -4.49 -9.20
C VAL A 947 16.57 -5.88 -8.60
N VAL A 948 15.51 -6.21 -7.85
CA VAL A 948 15.11 -7.58 -7.51
C VAL A 948 13.84 -7.92 -8.30
N PHE A 949 13.82 -9.08 -8.93
CA PHE A 949 12.67 -9.61 -9.67
C PHE A 949 12.40 -11.06 -9.27
N VAL A 950 11.16 -11.35 -8.85
CA VAL A 950 10.69 -12.69 -8.50
C VAL A 950 9.41 -12.98 -9.25
N PHE A 951 9.35 -14.17 -9.84
CA PHE A 951 8.18 -14.70 -10.54
C PHE A 951 7.95 -16.12 -10.04
N LEU A 952 6.80 -16.39 -9.42
CA LEU A 952 6.41 -17.74 -9.00
C LEU A 952 5.16 -18.17 -9.75
N SER A 953 5.11 -19.39 -10.27
CA SER A 953 3.91 -19.94 -10.91
C SER A 953 3.74 -21.42 -10.58
N ASN A 954 2.57 -21.95 -10.88
CA ASN A 954 2.22 -23.37 -10.81
C ASN A 954 2.15 -23.99 -12.22
N ARG A 955 3.12 -23.70 -13.11
CA ARG A 955 3.05 -24.08 -14.54
C ARG A 955 2.90 -25.57 -14.80
N ILE A 956 3.30 -26.40 -13.85
CA ILE A 956 3.20 -27.85 -13.93
C ILE A 956 1.87 -28.42 -13.39
N ASN A 957 0.93 -27.54 -13.04
CA ASN A 957 -0.45 -27.93 -12.78
C ASN A 957 -1.27 -27.76 -14.09
N PRO A 958 -1.87 -28.82 -14.65
CA PRO A 958 -1.97 -30.18 -14.09
C PRO A 958 -0.80 -31.12 -14.45
N SER A 959 0.05 -30.81 -15.43
CA SER A 959 1.11 -31.72 -15.89
C SER A 959 2.49 -31.04 -16.06
N ALA A 960 3.56 -31.74 -15.64
CA ALA A 960 4.94 -31.32 -15.86
C ALA A 960 5.36 -31.24 -17.34
N GLU A 961 4.60 -31.84 -18.27
CA GLU A 961 4.84 -31.76 -19.71
C GLU A 961 4.51 -30.39 -20.31
N ASN A 962 3.90 -29.47 -19.54
CA ASN A 962 3.61 -28.12 -20.01
C ASN A 962 4.89 -27.29 -20.21
N LYS A 963 5.32 -27.15 -21.47
CA LYS A 963 6.52 -26.41 -21.88
C LYS A 963 6.25 -24.96 -22.32
N LYS A 964 5.00 -24.48 -22.28
CA LYS A 964 4.61 -23.17 -22.81
C LYS A 964 5.38 -22.00 -22.17
N ILE A 965 5.67 -22.09 -20.88
CA ILE A 965 6.42 -21.05 -20.15
C ILE A 965 7.83 -20.81 -20.73
N ASN A 966 8.43 -21.85 -21.33
CA ASN A 966 9.73 -21.76 -21.98
C ASN A 966 9.58 -21.36 -23.45
N SER A 967 8.64 -21.97 -24.18
CA SER A 967 8.46 -21.65 -25.61
C SER A 967 7.96 -20.22 -25.86
N GLN A 968 7.37 -19.58 -24.85
CA GLN A 968 6.93 -18.19 -24.89
C GLN A 968 7.84 -17.22 -24.11
N SER A 969 9.00 -17.69 -23.62
CA SER A 969 9.94 -16.86 -22.86
C SER A 969 9.28 -16.09 -21.70
N THR A 970 8.24 -16.63 -21.07
CA THR A 970 7.32 -15.84 -20.22
C THR A 970 8.03 -15.17 -19.04
N ARG A 971 9.01 -15.86 -18.45
CA ARG A 971 9.78 -15.35 -17.31
C ARG A 971 10.69 -14.19 -17.69
N THR A 972 11.39 -14.28 -18.83
CA THR A 972 12.32 -13.25 -19.29
C THR A 972 11.58 -12.05 -19.87
N VAL A 973 10.47 -12.26 -20.59
CA VAL A 973 9.59 -11.18 -21.05
C VAL A 973 8.98 -10.42 -19.86
N ALA A 974 8.52 -11.12 -18.83
CA ALA A 974 8.02 -10.48 -17.62
C ALA A 974 9.10 -9.65 -16.91
N GLN A 975 10.33 -10.18 -16.84
CA GLN A 975 11.49 -9.44 -16.31
C GLN A 975 11.78 -8.18 -17.13
N ASP A 976 11.73 -8.25 -18.46
CA ASP A 976 12.04 -7.09 -19.31
C ASP A 976 11.00 -5.97 -19.16
N TYR A 977 9.72 -6.25 -18.95
CA TYR A 977 8.74 -5.20 -18.65
C TYR A 977 9.02 -4.50 -17.31
N ILE A 978 9.52 -5.23 -16.30
CA ILE A 978 9.94 -4.64 -15.03
C ILE A 978 11.13 -3.69 -15.22
N TYR A 979 12.08 -4.02 -16.09
CA TYR A 979 13.23 -3.17 -16.38
C TYR A 979 12.84 -1.98 -17.27
N GLU A 980 11.96 -2.20 -18.25
CA GLU A 980 11.43 -1.17 -19.11
C GLU A 980 10.67 -0.10 -18.31
N SER A 981 9.93 -0.49 -17.27
CA SER A 981 9.21 0.47 -16.42
C SER A 981 10.15 1.41 -15.67
N LEU A 982 11.38 0.98 -15.40
CA LEU A 982 12.45 1.77 -14.80
C LEU A 982 13.29 2.55 -15.83
N GLY A 983 12.90 2.52 -17.11
CA GLY A 983 13.62 3.21 -18.19
C GLY A 983 14.94 2.53 -18.58
N ILE A 984 15.16 1.29 -18.19
CA ILE A 984 16.42 0.57 -18.45
C ILE A 984 16.39 0.02 -19.89
N PRO A 985 17.33 0.40 -20.78
CA PRO A 985 17.36 -0.04 -22.17
C PRO A 985 17.78 -1.51 -22.32
N VAL A 986 17.56 -2.08 -23.51
CA VAL A 986 18.08 -3.41 -23.86
C VAL A 986 19.62 -3.40 -23.82
N ASN A 987 20.21 -4.36 -23.13
CA ASN A 987 21.65 -4.45 -22.93
C ASN A 987 22.29 -5.42 -23.94
N ARG A 988 22.73 -4.88 -25.09
CA ARG A 988 23.33 -5.66 -26.19
C ARG A 988 24.82 -6.00 -26.00
N SER A 989 25.49 -5.48 -24.96
CA SER A 989 26.95 -5.57 -24.80
C SER A 989 27.39 -6.00 -23.40
N ARG A 990 27.00 -7.21 -22.99
CA ARG A 990 27.49 -7.89 -21.77
C ARG A 990 28.87 -8.60 -21.87
N PRO A 991 29.47 -8.93 -23.04
CA PRO A 991 30.67 -9.78 -23.10
C PRO A 991 31.88 -9.23 -22.34
N SER A 992 32.05 -7.90 -22.29
CA SER A 992 33.17 -7.27 -21.59
C SER A 992 33.16 -7.53 -20.09
N VAL A 993 31.98 -7.73 -19.48
CA VAL A 993 31.86 -7.99 -18.04
C VAL A 993 32.27 -9.42 -17.70
N LYS A 994 31.84 -10.40 -18.52
CA LYS A 994 32.24 -11.82 -18.37
C LYS A 994 33.76 -11.97 -18.44
N ASN A 995 34.39 -11.37 -19.45
CA ASN A 995 35.84 -11.43 -19.61
C ASN A 995 36.59 -10.74 -18.45
N LYS A 996 36.11 -9.58 -17.98
CA LYS A 996 36.70 -8.88 -16.82
C LYS A 996 36.64 -9.70 -15.53
N GLN A 997 35.50 -10.33 -15.22
CA GLN A 997 35.38 -11.17 -14.01
C GLN A 997 36.25 -12.43 -14.11
N MET A 998 36.32 -13.04 -15.29
CA MET A 998 37.18 -14.21 -15.54
C MET A 998 38.69 -13.91 -15.47
N SER A 999 39.10 -12.66 -15.72
CA SER A 999 40.52 -12.22 -15.67
C SER A 999 41.03 -11.87 -14.27
N LYS A 1000 40.12 -11.70 -13.29
CA LYS A 1000 40.44 -11.33 -11.90
C LYS A 1000 40.54 -12.54 -10.95
N ASN A 1001 40.26 -13.74 -11.46
CA ASN A 1001 40.40 -15.04 -10.81
C ASN A 1001 41.53 -15.82 -11.49
#